data_AF-A0A4Q1BUS0-F1
#
_entry.id   AF-A0A4Q1BUS0-F1
#
_cell.length_a   1.000
_cell.length_b   1.000
_cell.length_c   1.000
_cell.angle_alpha   90.00
_cell.angle_beta   90.00
_cell.angle_gamma   90.00
#
_symmetry.space_group_name_H-M   'P 1'
#
loop_
_entity.id
_entity.type
_entity.pdbx_description
1 polymer ?
#
loop_
_entity_poly.entity_id
_entity_poly.type
_entity_poly.pdbx_seq_one_letter_code
_entity_poly.pdbx_strand_id
1 'polypeptide(L)'
;MSIFATLAALSLSLSFSVLPVIAQNVTSYAISPAPFTDLCVAPSSSSEGAQLVLTNCNDDLVAWTYSAGSLVNTATNMCLDLTDGGAWSGNKLQVWGCYSWNPNQQWDLSGENIKWDGQNLCMDLTDGDGSDGTVLQVWQCYDGNSNQEWVFTEIEEVGDDDECVTASPSGPTATASTASSSTASPSFIADAVNATDLLATPTASATADSASDTTSVIGGELWGNGGGNNHTSSSSASDSWNTGGSSDSWGSSTSASWASATASATFTSSSASSSSTSSSSGSVSNSGILQTSGTKIVDPSGNEVVLRGVNIGGWLVLEDWMCGINDNSGSGDRFAQDTLENRFGVDATAALIETWQDNYMVESDFDNIAAMGFNVMRMPFSYRTVQWANGSWRDDAFTKMDWAIAQGKKRGIYCIPTFHIWDSQKDDYSLISEDSDGGQSSRDAAGEIWKKVAAHWMGETAIAAYDAINEPTGSAGDKLQQDLYNAIRSVDANRIIIMESISTDPSTYGWTQVVYSMHEYLMMTDDVGANQAAWSGAQGDIDTWNGYQIPTYIGEFMAHEDTLPYMLDQLNNNRVSWSFWSYKSVNMGGWSVYIFPANPVDVSNDDYNSIMNAWSNFGTPTQNSDIYQTYVNAAGGNANLKKREERFVKVSQRAGAESARRSWGSHRRAGRFSSHGRSK
;
A
#
# COMPACT_ATOMS: atom_id res chain seq x y z
N MET A 1 48.17 24.26 63.09
CA MET A 1 48.57 22.88 62.71
C MET A 1 47.33 22.24 62.07
N SER A 2 47.05 22.43 60.77
CA SER A 2 47.72 21.87 59.57
C SER A 2 47.32 20.39 59.37
N ILE A 3 46.85 19.85 58.22
CA ILE A 3 46.80 20.24 56.80
C ILE A 3 45.82 19.28 56.05
N PHE A 4 45.13 19.81 55.01
CA PHE A 4 44.53 19.27 53.76
C PHE A 4 44.26 17.77 53.47
N ALA A 5 43.12 17.47 52.82
CA ALA A 5 43.03 16.87 51.46
C ALA A 5 41.58 16.88 50.87
N THR A 6 41.53 16.88 49.54
CA THR A 6 40.48 17.28 48.56
C THR A 6 39.42 16.23 48.17
N LEU A 7 38.29 16.70 47.61
CA LEU A 7 37.22 15.94 46.93
C LEU A 7 37.67 15.22 45.64
N ALA A 8 37.05 14.07 45.34
CA ALA A 8 36.84 13.55 43.98
C ALA A 8 35.50 12.79 43.90
N ALA A 9 34.74 13.06 42.83
CA ALA A 9 33.44 12.45 42.52
C ALA A 9 33.62 11.10 41.78
N LEU A 10 32.73 10.13 42.05
CA LEU A 10 32.66 8.85 41.33
C LEU A 10 31.36 8.81 40.51
N SER A 11 31.49 8.68 39.19
CA SER A 11 30.40 8.34 38.26
C SER A 11 30.26 6.81 38.17
N LEU A 12 29.02 6.31 38.26
CA LEU A 12 28.69 4.92 38.00
C LEU A 12 28.04 4.82 36.61
N SER A 13 28.71 4.14 35.68
CA SER A 13 28.18 3.77 34.36
C SER A 13 27.38 2.45 34.47
N LEU A 14 26.15 2.45 33.93
CA LEU A 14 25.37 1.22 33.71
C LEU A 14 25.65 0.70 32.30
N SER A 15 26.22 -0.49 32.21
CA SER A 15 26.46 -1.24 30.98
C SER A 15 25.15 -1.93 30.56
N PHE A 16 24.63 -1.61 29.36
CA PHE A 16 23.61 -2.41 28.69
C PHE A 16 24.29 -3.44 27.78
N SER A 17 23.95 -4.71 27.94
CA SER A 17 24.33 -5.78 27.02
C SER A 17 23.61 -5.57 25.68
N VAL A 18 24.38 -5.30 24.64
CA VAL A 18 23.94 -5.25 23.25
C VAL A 18 23.90 -6.69 22.74
N LEU A 19 22.74 -7.17 22.28
CA LEU A 19 22.70 -8.38 21.45
C LEU A 19 23.23 -8.02 20.05
N PRO A 20 24.07 -8.87 19.43
CA PRO A 20 24.70 -8.54 18.16
C PRO A 20 23.64 -8.48 17.04
N VAL A 21 23.75 -7.45 16.20
CA VAL A 21 23.12 -7.42 14.88
C VAL A 21 23.86 -8.46 14.03
N ILE A 22 23.13 -9.45 13.51
CA ILE A 22 23.68 -10.38 12.52
C ILE A 22 23.75 -9.59 11.20
N ALA A 23 24.97 -9.28 10.74
CA ALA A 23 25.20 -8.95 9.35
C ALA A 23 24.85 -10.19 8.51
N GLN A 24 24.02 -10.04 7.47
CA GLN A 24 23.88 -11.14 6.51
C GLN A 24 25.18 -11.24 5.73
N ASN A 25 25.90 -12.35 5.89
CA ASN A 25 27.08 -12.66 5.09
C ASN A 25 26.61 -12.89 3.65
N VAL A 26 26.98 -12.00 2.74
CA VAL A 26 26.84 -12.25 1.30
C VAL A 26 28.05 -13.08 0.90
N THR A 27 27.82 -14.34 0.50
CA THR A 27 28.89 -15.24 0.10
C THR A 27 29.37 -14.90 -1.32
N SER A 28 30.68 -14.69 -1.48
CA SER A 28 31.35 -14.47 -2.76
C SER A 28 32.01 -15.76 -3.25
N TYR A 29 32.07 -15.94 -4.56
CA TYR A 29 32.63 -17.13 -5.20
C TYR A 29 33.55 -16.76 -6.36
N ALA A 30 34.64 -17.51 -6.52
CA ALA A 30 35.35 -17.65 -7.77
C ALA A 30 34.71 -18.77 -8.59
N ILE A 31 34.54 -18.57 -9.90
CA ILE A 31 33.93 -19.54 -10.81
C ILE A 31 35.01 -20.06 -11.76
N SER A 32 35.24 -21.36 -11.81
CA SER A 32 36.27 -21.99 -12.66
C SER A 32 35.66 -23.07 -13.56
N PRO A 33 36.16 -23.29 -14.79
CA PRO A 33 35.82 -24.50 -15.53
C PRO A 33 36.29 -25.73 -14.75
N ALA A 34 35.46 -26.77 -14.64
CA ALA A 34 35.81 -27.98 -13.91
C ALA A 34 37.14 -28.63 -14.34
N PRO A 35 37.53 -28.65 -15.64
CA PRO A 35 38.83 -29.15 -16.07
C PRO A 35 40.03 -28.24 -15.77
N PHE A 36 39.81 -26.96 -15.44
CA PHE A 36 40.83 -25.90 -15.33
C PHE A 36 40.62 -25.03 -14.09
N THR A 37 40.78 -25.60 -12.89
CA THR A 37 40.47 -24.93 -11.61
C THR A 37 41.41 -23.79 -11.22
N ASP A 38 42.56 -23.65 -11.90
CA ASP A 38 43.52 -22.54 -11.66
C ASP A 38 43.16 -21.27 -12.44
N LEU A 39 42.18 -21.35 -13.34
CA LEU A 39 41.64 -20.23 -14.10
C LEU A 39 40.19 -19.95 -13.70
N CYS A 40 39.85 -18.67 -13.63
CA CYS A 40 38.57 -18.19 -13.15
C CYS A 40 37.92 -17.24 -14.13
N VAL A 41 36.59 -17.20 -14.10
CA VAL A 41 35.75 -16.31 -14.90
C VAL A 41 35.89 -14.88 -14.38
N ALA A 42 36.27 -13.95 -15.25
CA ALA A 42 36.35 -12.53 -14.95
C ALA A 42 35.98 -11.68 -16.17
N PRO A 43 35.52 -10.43 -15.98
CA PRO A 43 35.48 -9.48 -17.07
C PRO A 43 36.90 -9.10 -17.51
N SER A 44 37.12 -9.01 -18.83
CA SER A 44 38.41 -8.61 -19.44
C SER A 44 38.88 -7.19 -19.07
N SER A 45 37.98 -6.34 -18.56
CA SER A 45 38.28 -5.04 -17.94
C SER A 45 37.11 -4.60 -17.05
N SER A 46 37.29 -3.53 -16.29
CA SER A 46 36.21 -2.94 -15.48
C SER A 46 35.20 -2.08 -16.28
N SER A 47 35.27 -2.08 -17.61
CA SER A 47 34.35 -1.28 -18.46
C SER A 47 33.06 -2.04 -18.73
N GLU A 48 31.95 -1.32 -18.79
CA GLU A 48 30.67 -1.89 -19.24
C GLU A 48 30.80 -2.44 -20.68
N GLY A 49 30.23 -3.62 -20.93
CA GLY A 49 30.37 -4.35 -22.19
C GLY A 49 31.66 -5.15 -22.33
N ALA A 50 32.52 -5.19 -21.30
CA ALA A 50 33.72 -6.02 -21.33
C ALA A 50 33.35 -7.50 -21.42
N GLN A 51 34.02 -8.23 -22.33
CA GLN A 51 33.79 -9.65 -22.54
C GLN A 51 34.25 -10.47 -21.32
N LEU A 52 33.54 -11.55 -21.02
CA LEU A 52 33.94 -12.51 -20.00
C LEU A 52 35.04 -13.41 -20.55
N VAL A 53 36.11 -13.55 -19.77
CA VAL A 53 37.28 -14.34 -20.11
C VAL A 53 37.66 -15.27 -18.97
N LEU A 54 38.47 -16.29 -19.27
CA LEU A 54 39.28 -16.96 -18.26
C LEU A 54 40.52 -16.13 -17.94
N THR A 55 40.81 -15.96 -16.66
CA THR A 55 42.06 -15.36 -16.16
C THR A 55 42.59 -16.14 -14.97
N ASN A 56 43.76 -15.78 -14.46
CA ASN A 56 44.29 -16.33 -13.21
C ASN A 56 43.31 -16.10 -12.04
N CYS A 57 43.02 -17.13 -11.24
CA CYS A 57 42.11 -17.00 -10.09
C CYS A 57 42.57 -16.04 -8.97
N ASN A 58 43.78 -15.47 -9.04
CA ASN A 58 44.23 -14.43 -8.12
C ASN A 58 44.06 -13.00 -8.67
N ASP A 59 43.37 -12.83 -9.80
CA ASP A 59 43.04 -11.50 -10.35
C ASP A 59 41.93 -10.81 -9.54
N ASP A 60 41.97 -9.49 -9.44
CA ASP A 60 41.05 -8.69 -8.61
C ASP A 60 39.59 -8.75 -9.11
N LEU A 61 39.34 -9.19 -10.35
CA LEU A 61 38.01 -9.20 -10.98
C LEU A 61 37.32 -10.57 -10.97
N VAL A 62 37.85 -11.59 -10.29
CA VAL A 62 37.32 -12.98 -10.35
C VAL A 62 36.18 -13.28 -9.39
N ALA A 63 35.83 -12.35 -8.50
CA ALA A 63 34.86 -12.56 -7.43
C ALA A 63 33.43 -12.21 -7.87
N TRP A 64 32.51 -13.15 -7.63
CA TRP A 64 31.09 -13.04 -8.00
C TRP A 64 30.18 -13.35 -6.82
N THR A 65 29.04 -12.69 -6.76
CA THR A 65 27.93 -13.04 -5.86
C THR A 65 26.74 -13.47 -6.70
N TYR A 66 25.96 -14.43 -6.20
CA TYR A 66 24.74 -14.86 -6.86
C TYR A 66 23.53 -14.48 -6.00
N SER A 67 22.62 -13.70 -6.58
CA SER A 67 21.37 -13.32 -5.90
C SER A 67 20.28 -13.05 -6.91
N ALA A 68 19.06 -13.51 -6.61
CA ALA A 68 17.87 -13.26 -7.43
C ALA A 68 18.04 -13.60 -8.92
N GLY A 69 18.73 -14.70 -9.24
CA GLY A 69 18.95 -15.13 -10.63
C GLY A 69 20.13 -14.46 -11.32
N SER A 70 20.79 -13.46 -10.73
CA SER A 70 21.92 -12.77 -11.37
C SER A 70 23.26 -13.06 -10.70
N LEU A 71 24.29 -13.25 -11.53
CA LEU A 71 25.69 -13.28 -11.10
C LEU A 71 26.28 -11.88 -11.19
N VAL A 72 26.63 -11.29 -10.04
CA VAL A 72 27.13 -9.92 -9.91
C VAL A 72 28.61 -9.96 -9.56
N ASN A 73 29.44 -9.31 -10.38
CA ASN A 73 30.86 -9.17 -10.10
C ASN A 73 31.07 -8.16 -8.97
N THR A 74 31.78 -8.55 -7.91
CA THR A 74 31.87 -7.73 -6.68
C THR A 74 32.75 -6.49 -6.86
N ALA A 75 33.74 -6.54 -7.76
CA ALA A 75 34.65 -5.44 -8.00
C ALA A 75 34.03 -4.34 -8.88
N THR A 76 33.20 -4.73 -9.85
CA THR A 76 32.59 -3.79 -10.82
C THR A 76 31.14 -3.44 -10.52
N ASN A 77 30.45 -4.22 -9.68
CA ASN A 77 28.99 -4.17 -9.48
C ASN A 77 28.17 -4.35 -10.77
N MET A 78 28.75 -5.06 -11.75
CA MET A 78 28.10 -5.39 -13.03
C MET A 78 27.72 -6.87 -13.09
N CYS A 79 26.71 -7.18 -13.89
CA CYS A 79 26.12 -8.51 -13.98
C CYS A 79 26.68 -9.29 -15.17
N LEU A 80 26.81 -10.61 -14.99
CA LEU A 80 26.98 -11.56 -16.10
C LEU A 80 25.81 -11.36 -17.07
N ASP A 81 26.11 -11.02 -18.32
CA ASP A 81 25.14 -10.62 -19.33
C ASP A 81 25.41 -11.39 -20.64
N LEU A 82 24.34 -11.92 -21.24
CA LEU A 82 24.38 -12.43 -22.60
C LEU A 82 24.31 -11.26 -23.59
N THR A 83 25.39 -11.02 -24.36
CA THR A 83 25.48 -9.86 -25.25
C THR A 83 24.25 -9.74 -26.15
N ASP A 84 23.58 -8.58 -26.09
CA ASP A 84 22.36 -8.22 -26.82
C ASP A 84 21.18 -9.22 -26.67
N GLY A 85 21.23 -10.13 -25.69
CA GLY A 85 20.23 -11.18 -25.50
C GLY A 85 20.17 -12.19 -26.64
N GLY A 86 21.24 -12.31 -27.42
CA GLY A 86 21.29 -13.18 -28.60
C GLY A 86 21.18 -14.66 -28.24
N ALA A 87 19.99 -15.24 -28.41
CA ALA A 87 19.68 -16.62 -28.09
C ALA A 87 20.19 -17.64 -29.14
N TRP A 88 21.50 -17.69 -29.38
CA TRP A 88 22.12 -18.63 -30.32
C TRP A 88 23.49 -19.14 -29.81
N SER A 89 23.79 -20.40 -30.10
CA SER A 89 25.05 -21.04 -29.72
C SER A 89 26.27 -20.33 -30.30
N GLY A 90 27.17 -19.89 -29.43
CA GLY A 90 28.36 -19.12 -29.78
C GLY A 90 28.28 -17.64 -29.45
N ASN A 91 27.10 -17.14 -29.01
CA ASN A 91 26.97 -15.76 -28.56
C ASN A 91 27.83 -15.54 -27.32
N LYS A 92 28.50 -14.39 -27.25
CA LYS A 92 29.50 -14.13 -26.22
C LYS A 92 28.87 -13.54 -24.96
N LEU A 93 29.56 -13.77 -23.85
CA LEU A 93 29.19 -13.26 -22.54
C LEU A 93 29.98 -11.99 -22.23
N GLN A 94 29.34 -11.06 -21.54
CA GLN A 94 29.93 -9.81 -21.11
C GLN A 94 29.53 -9.46 -19.68
N VAL A 95 30.12 -8.40 -19.13
CA VAL A 95 29.53 -7.67 -18.02
C VAL A 95 28.72 -6.49 -18.54
N TRP A 96 27.57 -6.25 -17.93
CA TRP A 96 26.75 -5.07 -18.20
C TRP A 96 26.14 -4.56 -16.89
N GLY A 97 25.70 -3.29 -16.85
CA GLY A 97 24.98 -2.77 -15.69
C GLY A 97 23.88 -3.74 -15.24
N CYS A 98 23.73 -3.95 -13.93
CA CYS A 98 22.77 -4.90 -13.38
C CYS A 98 21.35 -4.35 -13.45
N TYR A 99 20.45 -5.04 -14.15
CA TYR A 99 19.04 -4.68 -14.23
C TYR A 99 18.18 -5.91 -13.96
N SER A 100 17.34 -5.86 -12.92
CA SER A 100 16.48 -6.99 -12.50
C SER A 100 15.44 -7.41 -13.54
N TRP A 101 15.19 -6.56 -14.55
CA TRP A 101 14.29 -6.83 -15.68
C TRP A 101 15.03 -7.24 -16.95
N ASN A 102 16.37 -7.23 -16.97
CA ASN A 102 17.13 -7.60 -18.16
C ASN A 102 17.21 -9.13 -18.25
N PRO A 103 16.50 -9.77 -19.20
CA PRO A 103 16.49 -11.22 -19.32
C PRO A 103 17.89 -11.76 -19.64
N ASN A 104 18.78 -10.96 -20.23
CA ASN A 104 20.14 -11.35 -20.57
C ASN A 104 21.01 -11.69 -19.35
N GLN A 105 20.57 -11.30 -18.15
CA GLN A 105 21.31 -11.39 -16.89
C GLN A 105 20.70 -12.40 -15.90
N GLN A 106 19.79 -13.23 -16.39
CA GLN A 106 19.09 -14.24 -15.59
C GLN A 106 19.71 -15.61 -15.83
N TRP A 107 20.24 -16.21 -14.77
CA TRP A 107 21.02 -17.43 -14.77
C TRP A 107 20.48 -18.39 -13.70
N ASP A 108 20.11 -19.59 -14.13
CA ASP A 108 19.71 -20.71 -13.29
C ASP A 108 20.95 -21.53 -12.91
N LEU A 109 21.18 -21.65 -11.60
CA LEU A 109 22.27 -22.42 -10.98
C LEU A 109 21.76 -23.68 -10.26
N SER A 110 20.51 -24.08 -10.46
CA SER A 110 19.90 -25.23 -9.77
C SER A 110 20.38 -26.59 -10.29
N GLY A 111 21.04 -26.62 -11.46
CA GLY A 111 21.64 -27.82 -12.07
C GLY A 111 23.16 -27.84 -12.03
N GLU A 112 23.77 -28.76 -12.78
CA GLU A 112 25.25 -28.89 -12.87
C GLU A 112 25.88 -27.86 -13.82
N ASN A 113 25.06 -27.13 -14.59
CA ASN A 113 25.48 -26.10 -15.54
C ASN A 113 24.99 -24.72 -15.08
N ILE A 114 25.67 -23.66 -15.53
CA ILE A 114 25.18 -22.28 -15.41
C ILE A 114 24.31 -22.01 -16.64
N LYS A 115 22.99 -22.02 -16.47
CA LYS A 115 22.03 -21.97 -17.58
C LYS A 115 21.40 -20.59 -17.70
N TRP A 116 21.24 -20.07 -18.90
CA TRP A 116 20.51 -18.83 -19.14
C TRP A 116 18.99 -19.08 -19.00
N ASP A 117 18.31 -18.31 -18.15
CA ASP A 117 16.94 -18.59 -17.73
C ASP A 117 15.94 -18.58 -18.91
N GLY A 118 14.97 -19.50 -18.87
CA GLY A 118 13.93 -19.63 -19.90
C GLY A 118 14.37 -20.22 -21.25
N GLN A 119 15.65 -20.55 -21.47
CA GLN A 119 16.16 -21.09 -22.74
C GLN A 119 17.11 -22.29 -22.53
N ASN A 120 17.34 -23.11 -23.56
CA ASN A 120 18.27 -24.26 -23.47
C ASN A 120 19.72 -23.87 -23.84
N LEU A 121 20.24 -22.80 -23.24
CA LEU A 121 21.61 -22.29 -23.44
C LEU A 121 22.36 -22.23 -22.11
N CYS A 122 23.59 -22.72 -22.09
CA CYS A 122 24.45 -22.82 -20.93
C CYS A 122 25.74 -22.03 -21.16
N MET A 123 26.30 -21.44 -20.10
CA MET A 123 27.65 -20.87 -20.14
C MET A 123 28.64 -21.98 -20.52
N ASP A 124 29.46 -21.69 -21.51
CA ASP A 124 30.27 -22.66 -22.23
C ASP A 124 31.70 -22.13 -22.40
N LEU A 125 32.67 -22.98 -22.06
CA LEU A 125 34.07 -22.77 -22.35
C LEU A 125 34.29 -22.94 -23.85
N THR A 126 34.48 -21.82 -24.55
CA THR A 126 34.64 -21.79 -26.01
C THR A 126 35.69 -22.80 -26.47
N ASP A 127 35.27 -23.75 -27.31
CA ASP A 127 36.08 -24.83 -27.88
C ASP A 127 36.81 -25.72 -26.86
N GLY A 128 36.46 -25.65 -25.58
CA GLY A 128 37.15 -26.33 -24.48
C GLY A 128 38.56 -25.78 -24.19
N ASP A 129 38.86 -24.55 -24.64
CA ASP A 129 40.19 -23.96 -24.54
C ASP A 129 40.45 -23.35 -23.14
N GLY A 130 41.15 -24.08 -22.27
CA GLY A 130 41.57 -23.61 -20.95
C GLY A 130 42.79 -22.67 -20.96
N SER A 131 42.96 -21.84 -22.00
CA SER A 131 44.01 -20.82 -22.05
C SER A 131 43.60 -19.53 -21.32
N ASP A 132 44.57 -18.84 -20.74
CA ASP A 132 44.38 -17.49 -20.19
C ASP A 132 43.95 -16.51 -21.30
N GLY A 133 42.90 -15.73 -21.05
CA GLY A 133 42.25 -14.84 -21.99
C GLY A 133 41.17 -15.48 -22.89
N THR A 134 40.87 -16.79 -22.76
CA THR A 134 39.78 -17.41 -23.54
C THR A 134 38.45 -16.73 -23.25
N VAL A 135 37.79 -16.20 -24.30
CA VAL A 135 36.47 -15.56 -24.19
C VAL A 135 35.37 -16.60 -24.04
N LEU A 136 34.48 -16.40 -23.07
CA LEU A 136 33.35 -17.30 -22.80
C LEU A 136 32.15 -17.02 -23.70
N GLN A 137 31.33 -18.04 -23.88
CA GLN A 137 30.13 -17.97 -24.72
C GLN A 137 28.97 -18.70 -24.06
N VAL A 138 27.79 -18.61 -24.66
CA VAL A 138 26.72 -19.58 -24.44
C VAL A 138 26.70 -20.61 -25.54
N TRP A 139 26.34 -21.84 -25.20
CA TRP A 139 26.09 -22.91 -26.16
C TRP A 139 24.87 -23.72 -25.73
N GLN A 140 24.26 -24.44 -26.66
CA GLN A 140 23.18 -25.35 -26.31
C GLN A 140 23.62 -26.29 -25.18
N CYS A 141 22.77 -26.42 -24.15
CA CYS A 141 23.07 -27.28 -23.00
C CYS A 141 23.12 -28.75 -23.42
N TYR A 142 24.16 -29.46 -23.01
CA TYR A 142 24.33 -30.90 -23.21
C TYR A 142 24.78 -31.57 -21.91
N ASP A 143 24.03 -32.59 -21.48
CA ASP A 143 24.39 -33.39 -20.31
C ASP A 143 25.77 -34.04 -20.48
N GLY A 144 26.64 -33.88 -19.49
CA GLY A 144 28.01 -34.43 -19.49
C GLY A 144 28.99 -33.76 -20.46
N ASN A 145 28.66 -32.56 -20.95
CA ASN A 145 29.60 -31.73 -21.70
C ASN A 145 30.56 -31.02 -20.74
N SER A 146 31.82 -31.45 -20.72
CA SER A 146 32.87 -30.89 -19.85
C SER A 146 33.14 -29.39 -20.05
N ASN A 147 32.70 -28.80 -21.18
CA ASN A 147 32.84 -27.37 -21.43
C ASN A 147 31.79 -26.52 -20.68
N GLN A 148 30.75 -27.14 -20.12
CA GLN A 148 29.63 -26.47 -19.47
C GLN A 148 29.56 -26.79 -17.96
N GLU A 149 30.59 -27.42 -17.42
CA GLU A 149 30.72 -27.80 -16.02
C GLU A 149 31.59 -26.76 -15.29
N TRP A 150 31.04 -26.17 -14.23
CA TRP A 150 31.65 -25.05 -13.51
C TRP A 150 31.75 -25.35 -12.02
N VAL A 151 32.87 -24.95 -11.41
CA VAL A 151 33.15 -25.11 -9.98
C VAL A 151 33.06 -23.74 -9.31
N PHE A 152 32.27 -23.65 -8.26
CA PHE A 152 32.17 -22.47 -7.39
C PHE A 152 33.07 -22.68 -6.17
N THR A 153 34.08 -21.82 -6.02
CA THR A 153 34.95 -21.81 -4.85
C THR A 153 34.63 -20.57 -4.02
N GLU A 154 34.13 -20.77 -2.80
CA GLU A 154 33.85 -19.66 -1.88
C GLU A 154 35.13 -18.87 -1.58
N ILE A 155 35.05 -17.55 -1.70
CA ILE A 155 36.11 -16.61 -1.35
C ILE A 155 35.78 -16.08 0.04
N GLU A 156 36.51 -16.54 1.05
CA GLU A 156 36.43 -15.94 2.38
C GLU A 156 37.16 -14.58 2.36
N GLU A 157 36.44 -13.48 2.61
CA GLU A 157 37.09 -12.18 2.79
C GLU A 157 37.89 -12.20 4.08
N VAL A 158 39.22 -12.24 3.94
CA VAL A 158 40.14 -12.11 5.06
C VAL A 158 40.02 -10.67 5.57
N GLY A 159 39.38 -10.53 6.72
CA GLY A 159 39.44 -9.30 7.52
C GLY A 159 40.89 -8.92 7.78
N ASP A 160 41.15 -7.63 7.93
CA ASP A 160 42.47 -7.00 8.07
C ASP A 160 43.18 -7.35 9.42
N ASP A 161 42.99 -8.57 9.93
CA ASP A 161 43.60 -9.17 11.11
C ASP A 161 44.19 -10.55 10.78
N ASP A 162 45.45 -10.49 10.37
CA ASP A 162 46.49 -11.53 10.32
C ASP A 162 46.27 -12.76 11.26
N GLU A 163 45.65 -13.85 10.77
CA GLU A 163 46.07 -15.24 11.07
C GLU A 163 45.39 -16.28 10.15
N CYS A 164 46.20 -17.07 9.45
CA CYS A 164 45.79 -18.08 8.48
C CYS A 164 45.38 -19.41 9.16
N VAL A 165 44.17 -19.92 8.92
CA VAL A 165 43.86 -21.34 9.13
C VAL A 165 42.98 -21.88 7.99
N THR A 166 43.43 -22.99 7.39
CA THR A 166 42.92 -23.60 6.16
C THR A 166 41.49 -24.16 6.25
N ALA A 167 40.63 -23.81 5.28
CA ALA A 167 39.30 -24.37 5.08
C ALA A 167 39.30 -25.74 4.36
N SER A 168 38.24 -26.53 4.59
CA SER A 168 37.91 -27.79 3.91
C SER A 168 36.48 -27.70 3.36
N PRO A 169 36.17 -28.20 2.15
CA PRO A 169 34.92 -27.91 1.47
C PRO A 169 33.76 -28.77 2.01
N SER A 170 32.64 -28.12 2.30
CA SER A 170 31.36 -28.79 2.63
C SER A 170 30.23 -28.11 1.83
N GLY A 171 29.74 -28.77 0.77
CA GLY A 171 28.56 -28.31 0.03
C GLY A 171 27.24 -28.75 0.69
N PRO A 172 26.14 -28.00 0.55
CA PRO A 172 24.83 -28.44 1.02
C PRO A 172 24.08 -29.23 -0.07
N THR A 173 23.83 -30.52 0.17
CA THR A 173 22.94 -31.37 -0.65
C THR A 173 21.55 -31.43 -0.03
N ALA A 174 20.51 -31.14 -0.83
CA ALA A 174 19.11 -31.38 -0.46
C ALA A 174 18.82 -32.90 -0.42
N THR A 175 18.29 -33.41 0.70
CA THR A 175 17.92 -34.83 0.85
C THR A 175 16.40 -35.00 0.79
N ALA A 176 15.90 -35.49 -0.34
CA ALA A 176 14.62 -36.18 -0.43
C ALA A 176 14.86 -37.67 -0.14
N SER A 177 14.33 -38.17 0.98
CA SER A 177 14.43 -39.59 1.34
C SER A 177 13.38 -40.42 0.60
N THR A 178 13.83 -41.24 -0.35
CA THR A 178 13.14 -42.48 -0.72
C THR A 178 14.00 -43.66 -0.25
N ALA A 179 13.44 -44.50 0.62
CA ALA A 179 14.00 -45.80 0.96
C ALA A 179 12.94 -46.86 0.68
N SER A 180 13.22 -47.70 -0.32
CA SER A 180 12.48 -48.90 -0.65
C SER A 180 12.99 -50.08 0.18
N SER A 181 12.09 -50.78 0.86
CA SER A 181 12.24 -52.23 1.09
C SER A 181 10.85 -52.87 1.26
N SER A 182 10.75 -54.09 0.74
CA SER A 182 9.53 -54.82 0.39
C SER A 182 8.85 -55.51 1.58
N THR A 183 7.52 -55.68 1.52
CA THR A 183 6.80 -56.95 1.79
C THR A 183 5.30 -56.87 1.48
N ALA A 184 4.85 -57.82 0.65
CA ALA A 184 3.53 -58.49 0.53
C ALA A 184 2.20 -57.70 0.44
N SER A 185 1.48 -57.93 -0.68
CA SER A 185 0.02 -57.71 -0.88
C SER A 185 -0.85 -58.65 0.00
N PRO A 186 -2.17 -58.39 0.13
CA PRO A 186 -3.12 -58.74 -0.92
C PRO A 186 -4.20 -57.68 -1.24
N SER A 187 -4.73 -57.87 -2.45
CA SER A 187 -5.86 -57.26 -3.16
C SER A 187 -7.16 -57.09 -2.36
N PHE A 188 -8.03 -56.14 -2.74
CA PHE A 188 -9.34 -56.41 -3.38
C PHE A 188 -10.24 -55.16 -3.61
N ILE A 189 -10.80 -55.11 -4.82
CA ILE A 189 -12.11 -54.64 -5.30
C ILE A 189 -12.39 -53.13 -5.53
N ALA A 190 -12.76 -52.89 -6.80
CA ALA A 190 -13.36 -51.72 -7.41
C ALA A 190 -14.81 -51.49 -6.97
N ASP A 191 -15.32 -50.28 -7.13
CA ASP A 191 -16.51 -50.10 -7.97
C ASP A 191 -16.72 -48.65 -8.37
N ALA A 192 -16.87 -48.47 -9.68
CA ALA A 192 -17.47 -47.31 -10.30
C ALA A 192 -18.99 -47.51 -10.32
N VAL A 193 -19.76 -46.44 -10.15
CA VAL A 193 -21.13 -46.38 -10.67
C VAL A 193 -21.37 -45.06 -11.36
N ASN A 194 -21.54 -45.19 -12.66
CA ASN A 194 -22.05 -44.23 -13.61
C ASN A 194 -23.59 -44.24 -13.54
N ALA A 195 -24.24 -43.11 -13.78
CA ALA A 195 -25.63 -43.07 -14.21
C ALA A 195 -25.90 -41.83 -15.06
N THR A 196 -26.00 -42.07 -16.36
CA THR A 196 -26.46 -41.17 -17.41
C THR A 196 -27.99 -41.14 -17.53
N ASP A 197 -28.48 -39.96 -17.97
CA ASP A 197 -29.48 -39.74 -19.04
C ASP A 197 -30.92 -39.36 -18.66
N LEU A 198 -31.40 -38.23 -19.23
CA LEU A 198 -32.55 -38.14 -20.16
C LEU A 198 -32.97 -36.68 -20.49
N LEU A 199 -32.54 -36.23 -21.67
CA LEU A 199 -33.26 -35.53 -22.77
C LEU A 199 -34.47 -34.60 -22.51
N ALA A 200 -34.41 -33.36 -23.03
CA ALA A 200 -35.19 -32.89 -24.20
C ALA A 200 -34.93 -31.40 -24.57
N THR A 201 -34.84 -31.13 -25.88
CA THR A 201 -34.74 -29.80 -26.54
C THR A 201 -36.13 -29.17 -26.80
N PRO A 202 -36.26 -27.90 -27.23
CA PRO A 202 -36.08 -27.54 -28.65
C PRO A 202 -35.44 -26.17 -28.95
N THR A 203 -34.91 -26.11 -30.17
CA THR A 203 -34.39 -25.00 -31.00
C THR A 203 -35.34 -23.79 -31.22
N ALA A 204 -34.75 -22.60 -31.36
CA ALA A 204 -35.07 -21.61 -32.41
C ALA A 204 -33.86 -20.69 -32.69
N SER A 205 -33.67 -20.34 -33.96
CA SER A 205 -32.60 -19.52 -34.55
C SER A 205 -33.24 -18.32 -35.29
N ALA A 206 -32.39 -17.36 -35.70
CA ALA A 206 -32.60 -16.12 -36.47
C ALA A 206 -32.84 -14.86 -35.60
N THR A 207 -32.20 -13.71 -35.80
CA THR A 207 -31.30 -13.20 -36.86
C THR A 207 -30.63 -11.92 -36.33
N ALA A 208 -29.41 -11.65 -36.78
CA ALA A 208 -28.69 -10.40 -36.55
C ALA A 208 -29.37 -9.20 -37.20
N ASP A 209 -29.27 -8.03 -36.56
CA ASP A 209 -29.11 -6.78 -37.29
C ASP A 209 -28.15 -5.84 -36.53
N SER A 210 -27.29 -5.23 -37.33
CA SER A 210 -26.08 -4.50 -36.97
C SER A 210 -26.33 -3.04 -36.58
N ALA A 211 -25.59 -2.54 -35.59
CA ALA A 211 -25.16 -1.14 -35.57
C ALA A 211 -23.81 -1.03 -34.83
N SER A 212 -22.82 -0.54 -35.56
CA SER A 212 -21.49 -0.13 -35.14
C SER A 212 -21.49 1.27 -34.49
N ASP A 213 -20.37 1.57 -33.83
CA ASP A 213 -19.90 2.87 -33.33
C ASP A 213 -20.55 3.34 -32.00
N THR A 214 -19.84 3.73 -30.94
CA THR A 214 -18.44 4.16 -30.76
C THR A 214 -17.95 3.83 -29.34
N THR A 215 -16.66 3.55 -29.20
CA THR A 215 -15.89 3.51 -27.94
C THR A 215 -15.96 4.85 -27.19
N SER A 216 -16.36 4.83 -25.92
CA SER A 216 -16.05 5.92 -24.97
C SER A 216 -15.24 5.35 -23.81
N VAL A 217 -13.97 5.73 -23.77
CA VAL A 217 -13.12 5.67 -22.58
C VAL A 217 -13.72 6.64 -21.57
N ILE A 218 -14.23 6.14 -20.45
CA ILE A 218 -14.57 6.98 -19.30
C ILE A 218 -13.32 7.05 -18.44
N GLY A 219 -12.45 8.01 -18.77
CA GLY A 219 -11.45 8.56 -17.88
C GLY A 219 -11.95 9.92 -17.41
N GLY A 220 -11.74 10.23 -16.13
CA GLY A 220 -12.26 11.43 -15.48
C GLY A 220 -11.95 12.71 -16.24
N GLU A 221 -13.00 13.48 -16.53
CA GLU A 221 -12.88 14.90 -16.85
C GLU A 221 -13.49 15.69 -15.70
N LEU A 222 -12.62 16.37 -14.94
CA LEU A 222 -13.02 17.53 -14.17
C LEU A 222 -11.83 18.49 -14.04
N TRP A 223 -12.14 19.77 -14.25
CA TRP A 223 -11.35 20.98 -14.01
C TRP A 223 -10.37 21.45 -15.09
N GLY A 224 -10.93 22.16 -16.08
CA GLY A 224 -10.23 23.24 -16.76
C GLY A 224 -10.86 24.58 -16.43
N ASN A 225 -10.24 25.38 -15.55
CA ASN A 225 -10.37 26.83 -15.69
C ASN A 225 -9.13 27.59 -15.19
N GLY A 226 -8.41 28.17 -16.16
CA GLY A 226 -8.17 29.61 -16.19
C GLY A 226 -7.05 30.22 -15.32
N GLY A 227 -6.01 30.68 -16.01
CA GLY A 227 -5.20 31.84 -15.63
C GLY A 227 -3.96 31.95 -16.52
N GLY A 228 -3.59 33.03 -17.19
CA GLY A 228 -4.06 34.41 -17.30
C GLY A 228 -2.86 35.25 -17.79
N ASN A 229 -3.06 36.25 -18.65
CA ASN A 229 -2.21 37.46 -18.66
C ASN A 229 -2.81 38.65 -19.43
N ASN A 230 -3.18 39.66 -18.64
CA ASN A 230 -3.04 41.11 -18.80
C ASN A 230 -3.40 41.81 -20.14
N HIS A 231 -4.42 42.69 -20.11
CA HIS A 231 -4.26 44.11 -20.46
C HIS A 231 -5.52 44.96 -20.11
N THR A 232 -5.27 46.03 -19.36
CA THR A 232 -5.96 47.34 -19.28
C THR A 232 -7.24 47.58 -20.11
N SER A 233 -8.35 47.95 -19.46
CA SER A 233 -9.01 49.28 -19.50
C SER A 233 -10.53 49.25 -19.22
N SER A 234 -10.94 50.12 -18.29
CA SER A 234 -12.22 50.83 -18.12
C SER A 234 -13.50 50.35 -18.85
N SER A 235 -14.59 50.18 -18.09
CA SER A 235 -15.77 51.08 -18.04
C SER A 235 -17.12 50.35 -17.82
N SER A 236 -17.72 50.65 -16.66
CA SER A 236 -19.13 50.98 -16.38
C SER A 236 -20.31 50.24 -17.05
N ALA A 237 -21.21 49.74 -16.18
CA ALA A 237 -22.68 49.94 -16.14
C ALA A 237 -23.50 49.42 -17.35
N SER A 238 -24.74 48.94 -17.27
CA SER A 238 -25.81 48.87 -16.26
C SER A 238 -26.99 48.15 -16.95
N ASP A 239 -27.84 47.51 -16.13
CA ASP A 239 -29.30 47.42 -16.26
C ASP A 239 -30.04 46.71 -17.43
N SER A 240 -30.96 45.87 -16.94
CA SER A 240 -32.40 45.79 -17.31
C SER A 240 -32.89 44.65 -18.22
N TRP A 241 -33.63 43.74 -17.56
CA TRP A 241 -34.97 43.24 -17.89
C TRP A 241 -35.38 43.17 -19.37
N ASN A 242 -35.70 41.95 -19.82
CA ASN A 242 -36.94 41.78 -20.58
C ASN A 242 -37.56 40.38 -20.40
N THR A 243 -38.85 40.41 -20.12
CA THR A 243 -39.80 39.30 -20.02
C THR A 243 -40.14 38.72 -21.40
N GLY A 244 -40.45 37.43 -21.44
CA GLY A 244 -41.11 36.79 -22.59
C GLY A 244 -41.58 35.40 -22.21
N GLY A 245 -42.80 35.31 -21.68
CA GLY A 245 -43.41 34.04 -21.29
C GLY A 245 -43.88 33.20 -22.46
N SER A 246 -44.17 31.94 -22.18
CA SER A 246 -45.33 31.22 -22.71
C SER A 246 -45.70 30.12 -21.74
N SER A 247 -47.00 30.09 -21.43
CA SER A 247 -47.72 29.16 -20.59
C SER A 247 -47.72 27.75 -21.16
N ASP A 248 -47.88 26.75 -20.30
CA ASP A 248 -49.15 26.01 -20.25
C ASP A 248 -49.27 25.21 -18.95
N SER A 249 -50.49 25.25 -18.40
CA SER A 249 -50.91 24.73 -17.11
C SER A 249 -51.93 23.64 -17.32
N TRP A 250 -51.74 22.46 -16.73
CA TRP A 250 -52.77 21.53 -16.24
C TRP A 250 -52.17 20.85 -15.01
N GLY A 251 -52.74 20.76 -13.80
CA GLY A 251 -54.09 21.06 -13.34
C GLY A 251 -54.55 19.96 -12.38
N SER A 252 -54.27 20.10 -11.07
CA SER A 252 -54.97 19.53 -9.89
C SER A 252 -55.08 17.98 -9.76
N SER A 253 -55.01 17.34 -8.59
CA SER A 253 -55.72 17.64 -7.34
C SER A 253 -55.34 16.63 -6.24
N THR A 254 -55.30 17.12 -4.99
CA THR A 254 -55.74 16.50 -3.70
C THR A 254 -55.15 15.16 -3.22
N SER A 255 -54.93 14.84 -1.94
CA SER A 255 -54.72 15.53 -0.64
C SER A 255 -54.81 14.43 0.43
N ALA A 256 -53.93 14.44 1.45
CA ALA A 256 -54.17 14.06 2.87
C ALA A 256 -52.85 13.56 3.50
N SER A 257 -52.06 14.35 4.23
CA SER A 257 -52.24 14.79 5.63
C SER A 257 -52.45 13.65 6.65
N TRP A 258 -51.38 13.31 7.38
CA TRP A 258 -51.43 13.04 8.82
C TRP A 258 -50.28 13.77 9.50
N ALA A 259 -50.66 14.74 10.33
CA ALA A 259 -49.79 15.47 11.24
C ALA A 259 -49.80 14.78 12.62
N SER A 260 -48.71 14.90 13.37
CA SER A 260 -48.63 15.11 14.84
C SER A 260 -47.18 14.85 15.28
N ALA A 261 -46.58 15.51 16.25
CA ALA A 261 -46.81 16.78 16.93
C ALA A 261 -45.53 17.04 17.75
N THR A 262 -45.28 18.32 17.98
CA THR A 262 -44.22 18.94 18.77
C THR A 262 -44.17 18.52 20.25
N ALA A 263 -42.98 18.61 20.84
CA ALA A 263 -42.82 18.98 22.24
C ALA A 263 -41.61 19.92 22.40
N SER A 264 -41.91 21.20 22.58
CA SER A 264 -40.98 22.23 23.05
C SER A 264 -40.87 22.18 24.57
N ALA A 265 -39.68 22.42 25.11
CA ALA A 265 -39.51 22.86 26.49
C ALA A 265 -38.62 24.10 26.52
N THR A 266 -39.26 25.22 26.86
CA THR A 266 -38.66 26.53 27.11
C THR A 266 -38.21 26.59 28.56
N PHE A 267 -37.01 27.12 28.83
CA PHE A 267 -36.71 27.76 30.12
C PHE A 267 -35.89 29.03 29.88
N THR A 268 -36.40 30.14 30.40
CA THR A 268 -35.84 31.49 30.32
C THR A 268 -35.03 31.84 31.57
N SER A 269 -33.85 32.41 31.30
CA SER A 269 -33.11 33.49 31.98
C SER A 269 -32.81 33.47 33.48
N SER A 270 -31.53 33.62 33.81
CA SER A 270 -31.05 34.78 34.60
C SER A 270 -29.55 35.00 34.38
N SER A 271 -29.20 36.26 34.12
CA SER A 271 -27.87 36.80 33.95
C SER A 271 -27.09 36.90 35.27
N ALA A 272 -25.80 36.57 35.24
CA ALA A 272 -24.80 37.09 36.16
C ALA A 272 -23.44 37.15 35.46
N SER A 273 -23.00 38.37 35.20
CA SER A 273 -21.65 38.72 34.81
C SER A 273 -20.70 38.48 35.98
N SER A 274 -19.64 37.69 35.76
CA SER A 274 -18.41 37.80 36.53
C SER A 274 -17.23 37.36 35.67
N SER A 275 -16.41 38.34 35.34
CA SER A 275 -15.06 38.17 34.83
C SER A 275 -14.22 37.32 35.76
N SER A 276 -13.71 36.19 35.27
CA SER A 276 -12.52 35.57 35.83
C SER A 276 -11.75 34.89 34.71
N THR A 277 -10.64 35.51 34.34
CA THR A 277 -9.57 34.93 33.54
C THR A 277 -9.04 33.72 34.30
N SER A 278 -9.48 32.53 33.94
CA SER A 278 -8.85 31.28 34.33
C SER A 278 -8.44 30.56 33.06
N SER A 279 -7.13 30.62 32.78
CA SER A 279 -6.44 29.71 31.88
C SER A 279 -6.60 28.28 32.42
N SER A 280 -7.72 27.64 32.09
CA SER A 280 -7.82 26.20 32.20
C SER A 280 -7.01 25.62 31.05
N SER A 281 -5.75 25.30 31.33
CA SER A 281 -5.05 24.21 30.66
C SER A 281 -5.89 22.96 30.87
N GLY A 282 -6.86 22.76 29.97
CA GLY A 282 -7.61 21.52 29.90
C GLY A 282 -6.60 20.41 29.69
N SER A 283 -6.46 19.54 30.69
CA SER A 283 -5.68 18.33 30.54
C SER A 283 -6.33 17.51 29.43
N VAL A 284 -5.76 17.59 28.22
CA VAL A 284 -6.05 16.65 27.14
C VAL A 284 -5.88 15.27 27.74
N SER A 285 -6.98 14.53 27.84
CA SER A 285 -6.89 13.12 28.21
C SER A 285 -6.03 12.46 27.14
N ASN A 286 -4.84 11.96 27.51
CA ASN A 286 -3.98 11.15 26.66
C ASN A 286 -4.75 9.91 26.19
N SER A 287 -5.53 10.05 25.12
CA SER A 287 -6.28 8.97 24.48
C SER A 287 -5.36 8.02 23.71
N GLY A 288 -4.06 8.32 23.61
CA GLY A 288 -3.10 7.50 22.87
C GLY A 288 -3.18 7.67 21.35
N ILE A 289 -4.18 8.40 20.85
CA ILE A 289 -4.43 8.61 19.40
C ILE A 289 -3.74 9.90 18.91
N LEU A 290 -3.52 10.00 17.60
CA LEU A 290 -3.02 11.20 16.96
C LEU A 290 -4.03 12.34 17.03
N GLN A 291 -3.54 13.58 17.09
CA GLN A 291 -4.34 14.80 17.08
C GLN A 291 -3.75 15.82 16.09
N THR A 292 -4.53 16.82 15.69
CA THR A 292 -4.03 17.99 14.97
C THR A 292 -3.65 19.12 15.93
N SER A 293 -2.59 19.87 15.58
CA SER A 293 -2.10 21.04 16.32
C SER A 293 -1.51 22.04 15.34
N GLY A 294 -2.31 23.04 14.96
CA GLY A 294 -1.97 23.91 13.84
C GLY A 294 -1.80 23.10 12.56
N THR A 295 -0.76 23.40 11.78
CA THR A 295 -0.46 22.71 10.51
C THR A 295 0.10 21.28 10.66
N LYS A 296 0.05 20.70 11.87
CA LYS A 296 0.74 19.45 12.20
C LYS A 296 -0.21 18.38 12.72
N ILE A 297 0.07 17.14 12.36
CA ILE A 297 -0.39 15.97 13.11
C ILE A 297 0.62 15.71 14.23
N VAL A 298 0.14 15.43 15.43
CA VAL A 298 0.96 15.23 16.62
C VAL A 298 0.57 13.97 17.38
N ASP A 299 1.56 13.35 18.02
CA ASP A 299 1.36 12.29 19.00
C ASP A 299 0.78 12.87 20.32
N PRO A 300 0.34 12.03 21.27
CA PRO A 300 -0.18 12.49 22.56
C PRO A 300 0.83 13.28 23.41
N SER A 301 2.12 13.20 23.11
CA SER A 301 3.17 13.99 23.77
C SER A 301 3.42 15.34 23.08
N GLY A 302 2.68 15.66 22.02
CA GLY A 302 2.82 16.88 21.23
C GLY A 302 3.97 16.83 20.21
N ASN A 303 4.60 15.66 20.00
CA ASN A 303 5.62 15.54 18.97
C ASN A 303 4.96 15.40 17.61
N GLU A 304 5.51 16.09 16.61
CA GLU A 304 5.02 16.01 15.24
C GLU A 304 5.18 14.59 14.67
N VAL A 305 4.11 14.11 14.04
CA VAL A 305 4.06 12.86 13.29
C VAL A 305 3.75 13.23 11.84
N VAL A 306 4.71 12.97 10.95
CA VAL A 306 4.49 13.13 9.51
C VAL A 306 4.22 11.76 8.93
N LEU A 307 3.10 11.61 8.23
CA LEU A 307 2.67 10.33 7.68
C LEU A 307 3.25 10.13 6.27
N ARG A 308 3.87 8.97 6.05
CA ARG A 308 4.54 8.54 4.82
C ARG A 308 4.05 7.13 4.53
N GLY A 309 3.32 6.95 3.45
CA GLY A 309 2.55 5.73 3.30
C GLY A 309 2.14 5.37 1.90
N VAL A 310 1.23 4.41 1.84
CA VAL A 310 0.75 3.79 0.62
C VAL A 310 -0.73 3.43 0.77
N ASN A 311 -1.46 3.44 -0.34
CA ASN A 311 -2.80 2.87 -0.42
C ASN A 311 -2.73 1.35 -0.62
N ILE A 312 -3.53 0.59 0.13
CA ILE A 312 -3.74 -0.85 -0.13
C ILE A 312 -4.98 -1.06 -1.02
N GLY A 313 -4.98 -0.38 -2.18
CA GLY A 313 -6.03 -0.47 -3.20
C GLY A 313 -6.08 -1.84 -3.89
N GLY A 314 -7.24 -2.18 -4.45
CA GLY A 314 -7.50 -3.50 -5.04
C GLY A 314 -7.74 -4.61 -4.02
N TRP A 315 -7.69 -4.34 -2.70
CA TRP A 315 -7.88 -5.39 -1.68
C TRP A 315 -9.34 -5.56 -1.23
N LEU A 316 -9.88 -4.60 -0.47
CA LEU A 316 -11.28 -4.62 -0.01
C LEU A 316 -12.24 -3.96 -1.00
N VAL A 317 -11.67 -3.12 -1.87
CA VAL A 317 -12.34 -2.48 -2.99
C VAL A 317 -11.67 -3.03 -4.24
N LEU A 318 -12.45 -3.75 -5.04
CA LEU A 318 -12.02 -4.21 -6.35
C LEU A 318 -12.23 -3.07 -7.33
N GLU A 319 -11.19 -2.71 -8.06
CA GLU A 319 -11.24 -1.83 -9.22
C GLU A 319 -10.79 -2.65 -10.41
N ASP A 320 -11.67 -2.81 -11.39
CA ASP A 320 -11.56 -3.83 -12.43
C ASP A 320 -10.25 -3.66 -13.21
N TRP A 321 -9.94 -2.39 -13.52
CA TRP A 321 -8.77 -1.98 -14.27
C TRP A 321 -7.44 -2.39 -13.60
N MET A 322 -7.36 -2.38 -12.26
CA MET A 322 -6.13 -2.73 -11.54
C MET A 322 -6.14 -4.13 -10.94
N CYS A 323 -7.30 -4.79 -10.91
CA CYS A 323 -7.50 -6.11 -10.33
C CYS A 323 -7.42 -7.23 -11.38
N GLY A 324 -7.14 -6.91 -12.65
CA GLY A 324 -7.14 -7.90 -13.72
C GLY A 324 -8.53 -8.51 -13.91
N ILE A 325 -9.58 -7.71 -13.75
CA ILE A 325 -10.96 -8.15 -13.91
C ILE A 325 -11.49 -7.57 -15.22
N ASN A 326 -12.05 -8.44 -16.05
CA ASN A 326 -12.84 -8.05 -17.20
C ASN A 326 -14.32 -8.23 -16.85
N ASP A 327 -15.07 -7.13 -16.82
CA ASP A 327 -16.52 -7.16 -16.62
C ASP A 327 -17.25 -6.50 -17.80
N ASN A 328 -17.87 -7.34 -18.62
CA ASN A 328 -18.66 -6.93 -19.78
C ASN A 328 -20.18 -7.01 -19.52
N SER A 329 -20.60 -7.19 -18.25
CA SER A 329 -22.01 -7.31 -17.87
C SER A 329 -22.75 -5.96 -17.84
N GLY A 330 -21.99 -4.85 -17.87
CA GLY A 330 -22.53 -3.50 -17.74
C GLY A 330 -22.59 -2.98 -16.30
N SER A 331 -22.06 -3.71 -15.30
CA SER A 331 -21.98 -3.22 -13.91
C SER A 331 -21.04 -2.02 -13.76
N GLY A 332 -20.06 -1.87 -14.66
CA GLY A 332 -19.05 -0.81 -14.61
C GLY A 332 -17.93 -1.12 -13.61
N ASP A 333 -16.85 -0.36 -13.72
CA ASP A 333 -15.71 -0.45 -12.81
C ASP A 333 -16.16 -0.34 -11.35
N ARG A 334 -15.55 -1.13 -10.47
CA ARG A 334 -15.83 -1.24 -9.03
C ARG A 334 -17.03 -2.08 -8.61
N PHE A 335 -17.81 -2.58 -9.55
CA PHE A 335 -19.06 -3.29 -9.26
C PHE A 335 -19.07 -4.75 -9.75
N ALA A 336 -17.90 -5.35 -10.02
CA ALA A 336 -17.77 -6.77 -10.37
C ALA A 336 -18.45 -7.73 -9.37
N GLN A 337 -18.53 -7.35 -8.09
CA GLN A 337 -19.26 -8.14 -7.08
C GLN A 337 -20.74 -8.33 -7.43
N ASP A 338 -21.39 -7.33 -8.04
CA ASP A 338 -22.79 -7.45 -8.47
C ASP A 338 -22.95 -8.46 -9.59
N THR A 339 -22.01 -8.45 -10.53
CA THR A 339 -21.96 -9.42 -11.63
C THR A 339 -21.84 -10.84 -11.09
N LEU A 340 -20.94 -11.06 -10.13
CA LEU A 340 -20.77 -12.36 -9.49
C LEU A 340 -22.01 -12.78 -8.70
N GLU A 341 -22.62 -11.90 -7.90
CA GLU A 341 -23.85 -12.22 -7.15
C GLU A 341 -25.02 -12.56 -8.08
N ASN A 342 -25.16 -11.87 -9.21
CA ASN A 342 -26.17 -12.19 -10.22
C ASN A 342 -25.94 -13.56 -10.86
N ARG A 343 -24.69 -14.00 -11.01
CA ARG A 343 -24.32 -15.28 -11.65
C ARG A 343 -24.34 -16.45 -10.69
N PHE A 344 -23.83 -16.29 -9.47
CA PHE A 344 -23.54 -17.38 -8.55
C PHE A 344 -24.30 -17.30 -7.22
N GLY A 345 -24.95 -16.17 -6.93
CA GLY A 345 -25.61 -15.91 -5.65
C GLY A 345 -24.64 -15.44 -4.57
N VAL A 346 -25.21 -14.88 -3.50
CA VAL A 346 -24.48 -14.16 -2.44
C VAL A 346 -23.42 -15.02 -1.76
N ASP A 347 -23.74 -16.25 -1.35
CA ASP A 347 -22.83 -17.11 -0.59
C ASP A 347 -21.60 -17.52 -1.42
N ALA A 348 -21.82 -17.87 -2.70
CA ALA A 348 -20.74 -18.23 -3.61
C ALA A 348 -19.84 -17.02 -3.92
N THR A 349 -20.43 -15.86 -4.17
CA THR A 349 -19.66 -14.63 -4.35
C THR A 349 -18.87 -14.27 -3.11
N ALA A 350 -19.43 -14.41 -1.91
CA ALA A 350 -18.72 -14.15 -0.66
C ALA A 350 -17.46 -15.02 -0.55
N ALA A 351 -17.53 -16.30 -0.93
CA ALA A 351 -16.37 -17.19 -0.94
C ALA A 351 -15.29 -16.75 -1.97
N LEU A 352 -15.69 -16.27 -3.14
CA LEU A 352 -14.75 -15.72 -4.14
C LEU A 352 -14.06 -14.46 -3.62
N ILE A 353 -14.82 -13.51 -3.08
CA ILE A 353 -14.29 -12.26 -2.53
C ILE A 353 -13.38 -12.52 -1.32
N GLU A 354 -13.73 -13.47 -0.44
CA GLU A 354 -12.85 -13.87 0.66
C GLU A 354 -11.54 -14.47 0.15
N THR A 355 -11.61 -15.33 -0.86
CA THR A 355 -10.42 -15.93 -1.50
C THR A 355 -9.53 -14.86 -2.12
N TRP A 356 -10.12 -13.88 -2.82
CA TRP A 356 -9.38 -12.73 -3.32
C TRP A 356 -8.65 -12.01 -2.18
N GLN A 357 -9.38 -11.64 -1.12
CA GLN A 357 -8.84 -10.84 -0.03
C GLN A 357 -7.73 -11.55 0.73
N ASP A 358 -7.82 -12.88 0.91
CA ASP A 358 -6.83 -13.67 1.64
C ASP A 358 -5.54 -13.93 0.86
N ASN A 359 -5.59 -13.86 -0.47
CA ASN A 359 -4.41 -14.10 -1.31
C ASN A 359 -3.83 -12.80 -1.88
N TYR A 360 -4.61 -11.72 -1.98
CA TYR A 360 -4.15 -10.43 -2.49
C TYR A 360 -3.28 -9.69 -1.47
N MET A 361 -3.70 -9.65 -0.19
CA MET A 361 -2.90 -9.11 0.93
C MET A 361 -2.60 -10.22 1.94
N VAL A 362 -1.32 -10.43 2.23
CA VAL A 362 -0.84 -11.42 3.20
C VAL A 362 0.06 -10.77 4.25
N GLU A 363 0.44 -11.49 5.32
CA GLU A 363 1.21 -10.90 6.42
C GLU A 363 2.56 -10.29 5.98
N SER A 364 3.25 -10.92 5.03
CA SER A 364 4.54 -10.43 4.51
C SER A 364 4.42 -9.09 3.77
N ASP A 365 3.23 -8.72 3.30
CA ASP A 365 3.03 -7.41 2.69
C ASP A 365 3.19 -6.28 3.69
N PHE A 366 2.76 -6.49 4.93
CA PHE A 366 2.93 -5.50 5.98
C PHE A 366 4.40 -5.39 6.40
N ASP A 367 5.17 -6.49 6.33
CA ASP A 367 6.63 -6.47 6.50
C ASP A 367 7.29 -5.64 5.41
N ASN A 368 6.87 -5.78 4.15
CA ASN A 368 7.36 -4.99 3.04
C ASN A 368 7.03 -3.49 3.20
N ILE A 369 5.79 -3.15 3.53
CA ILE A 369 5.37 -1.76 3.80
C ILE A 369 6.21 -1.15 4.91
N ALA A 370 6.48 -1.90 5.99
CA ALA A 370 7.37 -1.47 7.05
C ALA A 370 8.82 -1.28 6.54
N ALA A 371 9.35 -2.24 5.78
CA ALA A 371 10.71 -2.21 5.24
C ALA A 371 10.95 -1.01 4.30
N MET A 372 9.93 -0.57 3.57
CA MET A 372 9.96 0.67 2.78
C MET A 372 10.10 1.93 3.64
N GLY A 373 9.94 1.80 4.96
CA GLY A 373 9.97 2.91 5.87
C GLY A 373 8.65 3.67 5.89
N PHE A 374 7.53 3.07 5.52
CA PHE A 374 6.22 3.68 5.70
C PHE A 374 5.75 3.59 7.16
N ASN A 375 4.96 4.57 7.58
CA ASN A 375 4.31 4.60 8.89
C ASN A 375 2.80 4.81 8.80
N VAL A 376 2.22 4.82 7.61
CA VAL A 376 0.77 4.81 7.42
C VAL A 376 0.40 3.94 6.22
N MET A 377 -0.75 3.31 6.29
CA MET A 377 -1.43 2.73 5.13
C MET A 377 -2.87 3.28 5.06
N ARG A 378 -3.25 3.76 3.88
CA ARG A 378 -4.64 4.16 3.57
C ARG A 378 -5.38 2.92 3.05
N MET A 379 -6.52 2.62 3.66
CA MET A 379 -7.26 1.37 3.49
C MET A 379 -8.67 1.67 2.97
N PRO A 380 -8.83 1.71 1.63
CA PRO A 380 -10.14 1.82 0.99
C PRO A 380 -11.09 0.71 1.45
N PHE A 381 -12.32 1.06 1.80
CA PHE A 381 -13.41 0.11 2.03
C PHE A 381 -14.70 0.61 1.37
N SER A 382 -15.59 -0.33 1.03
CA SER A 382 -16.89 -0.08 0.41
C SER A 382 -18.02 -0.29 1.42
N TYR A 383 -19.21 0.24 1.13
CA TYR A 383 -20.42 -0.18 1.83
C TYR A 383 -20.59 -1.72 1.74
N ARG A 384 -20.14 -2.35 0.66
CA ARG A 384 -20.13 -3.82 0.47
C ARG A 384 -19.13 -4.57 1.33
N THR A 385 -18.13 -3.88 1.86
CA THR A 385 -17.21 -4.45 2.85
C THR A 385 -17.93 -4.70 4.18
N VAL A 386 -18.92 -3.88 4.52
CA VAL A 386 -19.58 -3.89 5.84
C VAL A 386 -21.05 -4.31 5.81
N GLN A 387 -21.70 -4.19 4.65
CA GLN A 387 -23.10 -4.51 4.42
C GLN A 387 -23.27 -5.42 3.19
N TRP A 388 -24.35 -6.18 3.18
CA TRP A 388 -24.86 -6.84 1.98
C TRP A 388 -25.56 -5.84 1.07
N ALA A 389 -25.81 -6.20 -0.19
CA ALA A 389 -26.49 -5.35 -1.18
C ALA A 389 -27.89 -4.86 -0.72
N ASN A 390 -28.54 -5.58 0.20
CA ASN A 390 -29.83 -5.18 0.78
C ASN A 390 -29.71 -4.21 1.98
N GLY A 391 -28.50 -3.70 2.27
CA GLY A 391 -28.20 -2.80 3.38
C GLY A 391 -28.09 -3.46 4.75
N SER A 392 -28.34 -4.77 4.87
CA SER A 392 -28.12 -5.48 6.14
C SER A 392 -26.64 -5.63 6.44
N TRP A 393 -26.27 -5.55 7.72
CA TRP A 393 -24.88 -5.67 8.14
C TRP A 393 -24.37 -7.09 7.96
N ARG A 394 -23.12 -7.21 7.52
CA ARG A 394 -22.45 -8.50 7.50
C ARG A 394 -21.99 -8.87 8.92
N ASP A 395 -22.04 -10.15 9.24
CA ASP A 395 -21.54 -10.64 10.54
C ASP A 395 -20.01 -10.51 10.65
N ASP A 396 -19.31 -10.52 9.51
CA ASP A 396 -17.86 -10.43 9.39
C ASP A 396 -17.36 -9.02 9.02
N ALA A 397 -18.23 -8.00 9.05
CA ALA A 397 -18.01 -6.65 8.50
C ALA A 397 -16.64 -6.02 8.82
N PHE A 398 -16.07 -6.28 10.00
CA PHE A 398 -14.81 -5.69 10.43
C PHE A 398 -13.62 -6.66 10.39
N THR A 399 -13.82 -7.94 10.10
CA THR A 399 -12.83 -9.00 10.31
C THR A 399 -11.51 -8.75 9.57
N LYS A 400 -11.59 -8.48 8.26
CA LYS A 400 -10.37 -8.23 7.45
C LYS A 400 -9.71 -6.90 7.82
N MET A 401 -10.50 -5.85 8.06
CA MET A 401 -9.98 -4.55 8.47
C MET A 401 -9.29 -4.61 9.84
N ASP A 402 -9.87 -5.32 10.81
CA ASP A 402 -9.27 -5.57 12.13
C ASP A 402 -7.94 -6.32 12.01
N TRP A 403 -7.89 -7.33 11.13
CA TRP A 403 -6.65 -8.05 10.84
C TRP A 403 -5.57 -7.12 10.27
N ALA A 404 -5.88 -6.31 9.25
CA ALA A 404 -4.92 -5.36 8.69
C ALA A 404 -4.46 -4.33 9.73
N ILE A 405 -5.39 -3.77 10.52
CA ILE A 405 -5.05 -2.84 11.60
C ILE A 405 -4.12 -3.49 12.62
N ALA A 406 -4.38 -4.75 12.99
CA ALA A 406 -3.48 -5.49 13.88
C ALA A 406 -2.10 -5.72 13.25
N GLN A 407 -2.02 -6.03 11.95
CA GLN A 407 -0.75 -6.19 11.23
C GLN A 407 0.04 -4.89 11.15
N GLY A 408 -0.62 -3.77 10.87
CA GLY A 408 0.00 -2.44 10.88
C GLY A 408 0.51 -2.06 12.28
N LYS A 409 -0.30 -2.29 13.31
CA LYS A 409 0.03 -2.02 14.72
C LYS A 409 1.29 -2.77 15.18
N LYS A 410 1.46 -4.05 14.81
CA LYS A 410 2.67 -4.84 15.12
C LYS A 410 3.95 -4.18 14.60
N ARG A 411 3.86 -3.40 13.53
CA ARG A 411 4.99 -2.81 12.79
C ARG A 411 5.09 -1.29 12.94
N GLY A 412 4.26 -0.69 13.80
CA GLY A 412 4.22 0.76 14.00
C GLY A 412 3.70 1.54 12.79
N ILE A 413 2.85 0.90 11.98
CA ILE A 413 2.15 1.50 10.83
C ILE A 413 0.75 1.90 11.30
N TYR A 414 0.41 3.18 11.11
CA TYR A 414 -0.96 3.66 11.30
C TYR A 414 -1.85 3.25 10.14
N CYS A 415 -3.16 3.20 10.38
CA CYS A 415 -4.17 2.89 9.37
C CYS A 415 -5.09 4.09 9.18
N ILE A 416 -5.49 4.36 7.95
CA ILE A 416 -6.55 5.31 7.62
C ILE A 416 -7.65 4.53 6.90
N PRO A 417 -8.71 4.10 7.59
CA PRO A 417 -9.91 3.60 6.93
C PRO A 417 -10.52 4.71 6.07
N THR A 418 -10.71 4.43 4.78
CA THR A 418 -11.22 5.38 3.79
C THR A 418 -12.52 4.86 3.22
N PHE A 419 -13.60 5.62 3.36
CA PHE A 419 -14.87 5.22 2.79
C PHE A 419 -14.89 5.53 1.28
N HIS A 420 -14.62 4.51 0.48
CA HIS A 420 -14.23 4.66 -0.91
C HIS A 420 -15.40 4.50 -1.89
N ILE A 421 -16.36 3.64 -1.56
CA ILE A 421 -17.55 3.37 -2.38
C ILE A 421 -18.80 3.40 -1.50
N TRP A 422 -19.74 4.30 -1.81
CA TRP A 422 -21.05 4.38 -1.16
C TRP A 422 -22.13 3.69 -2.01
N ASP A 423 -23.24 3.32 -1.36
CA ASP A 423 -24.30 2.50 -1.95
C ASP A 423 -24.86 3.08 -3.26
N SER A 424 -25.19 4.38 -3.26
CA SER A 424 -25.79 5.03 -4.44
C SER A 424 -24.79 5.34 -5.56
N GLN A 425 -23.49 5.10 -5.40
CA GLN A 425 -22.46 5.53 -6.34
C GLN A 425 -22.60 4.88 -7.72
N LYS A 426 -23.06 3.62 -7.75
CA LYS A 426 -23.26 2.87 -9.00
C LYS A 426 -24.31 3.52 -9.89
N ASP A 427 -25.42 3.93 -9.29
CA ASP A 427 -26.56 4.48 -10.02
C ASP A 427 -26.33 5.95 -10.37
N ASP A 428 -25.73 6.70 -9.44
CA ASP A 428 -25.39 8.11 -9.62
C ASP A 428 -24.24 8.51 -8.69
N TYR A 429 -23.07 8.70 -9.31
CA TYR A 429 -21.84 9.12 -8.63
C TYR A 429 -21.97 10.51 -7.99
N SER A 430 -22.76 11.43 -8.56
CA SER A 430 -22.84 12.78 -8.00
C SER A 430 -23.89 12.92 -6.91
N LEU A 431 -24.84 11.98 -6.80
CA LEU A 431 -26.01 12.09 -5.93
C LEU A 431 -25.65 12.49 -4.49
N ILE A 432 -24.61 11.89 -3.90
CA ILE A 432 -24.22 12.15 -2.50
C ILE A 432 -23.78 13.61 -2.26
N SER A 433 -23.25 14.25 -3.31
CA SER A 433 -22.77 15.64 -3.32
C SER A 433 -23.92 16.66 -3.46
N GLU A 434 -25.09 16.21 -3.89
CA GLU A 434 -26.22 17.09 -4.23
C GLU A 434 -26.99 17.60 -3.00
N ASP A 435 -27.49 18.82 -3.12
CA ASP A 435 -28.50 19.36 -2.21
C ASP A 435 -29.92 18.95 -2.63
N SER A 436 -30.19 17.66 -2.54
CA SER A 436 -31.48 17.04 -2.86
C SER A 436 -31.89 16.05 -1.77
N ASP A 437 -33.17 15.65 -1.75
CA ASP A 437 -33.65 14.61 -0.81
C ASP A 437 -32.92 13.27 -1.03
N GLY A 438 -32.58 12.96 -2.29
CA GLY A 438 -31.78 11.79 -2.65
C GLY A 438 -30.34 11.91 -2.15
N GLY A 439 -29.71 13.08 -2.32
CA GLY A 439 -28.38 13.34 -1.78
C GLY A 439 -28.35 13.27 -0.25
N GLN A 440 -29.34 13.85 0.44
CA GLN A 440 -29.46 13.71 1.90
C GLN A 440 -29.62 12.25 2.32
N SER A 441 -30.44 11.47 1.62
CA SER A 441 -30.63 10.04 1.92
C SER A 441 -29.33 9.25 1.74
N SER A 442 -28.54 9.55 0.71
CA SER A 442 -27.23 8.93 0.47
C SER A 442 -26.22 9.29 1.58
N ARG A 443 -26.20 10.56 2.00
CA ARG A 443 -25.37 11.02 3.14
C ARG A 443 -25.77 10.41 4.47
N ASP A 444 -27.07 10.27 4.73
CA ASP A 444 -27.58 9.64 5.95
C ASP A 444 -27.15 8.16 6.02
N ALA A 445 -27.26 7.43 4.90
CA ALA A 445 -26.80 6.04 4.81
C ALA A 445 -25.29 5.92 5.06
N ALA A 446 -24.50 6.79 4.44
CA ALA A 446 -23.06 6.89 4.67
C ALA A 446 -22.72 7.23 6.14
N GLY A 447 -23.49 8.15 6.74
CA GLY A 447 -23.36 8.52 8.15
C GLY A 447 -23.65 7.38 9.12
N GLU A 448 -24.63 6.52 8.84
CA GLU A 448 -24.92 5.34 9.66
C GLU A 448 -23.79 4.30 9.62
N ILE A 449 -23.15 4.11 8.46
CA ILE A 449 -21.93 3.30 8.36
C ILE A 449 -20.83 3.92 9.23
N TRP A 450 -20.58 5.21 9.09
CA TRP A 450 -19.55 5.90 9.88
C TRP A 450 -19.77 5.84 11.38
N LYS A 451 -21.02 5.96 11.85
CA LYS A 451 -21.33 5.80 13.28
C LYS A 451 -20.90 4.43 13.79
N LYS A 452 -21.13 3.35 13.03
CA LYS A 452 -20.69 2.00 13.42
C LYS A 452 -19.18 1.81 13.30
N VAL A 453 -18.56 2.27 12.22
CA VAL A 453 -17.11 2.21 12.01
C VAL A 453 -16.38 2.95 13.14
N ALA A 454 -16.82 4.17 13.46
CA ALA A 454 -16.26 4.97 14.55
C ALA A 454 -16.48 4.30 15.92
N ALA A 455 -17.65 3.71 16.17
CA ALA A 455 -17.92 3.01 17.42
C ALA A 455 -17.03 1.77 17.61
N HIS A 456 -16.81 0.99 16.53
CA HIS A 456 -16.01 -0.22 16.55
C HIS A 456 -14.54 0.06 16.91
N TRP A 457 -13.98 1.14 16.36
CA TRP A 457 -12.58 1.51 16.54
C TRP A 457 -12.34 2.69 17.47
N MET A 458 -13.31 3.06 18.29
CA MET A 458 -13.17 4.18 19.22
C MET A 458 -11.96 3.96 20.16
N GLY A 459 -11.00 4.90 20.12
CA GLY A 459 -9.78 4.83 20.92
C GLY A 459 -8.70 3.85 20.41
N GLU A 460 -8.88 3.18 19.27
CA GLU A 460 -7.81 2.37 18.67
C GLU A 460 -6.69 3.28 18.16
N THR A 461 -5.53 3.17 18.79
CA THR A 461 -4.35 4.02 18.57
C THR A 461 -3.64 3.76 17.26
N ALA A 462 -3.84 2.58 16.64
CA ALA A 462 -3.29 2.26 15.34
C ALA A 462 -4.02 2.99 14.20
N ILE A 463 -5.22 3.53 14.41
CA ILE A 463 -5.87 4.35 13.40
C ILE A 463 -5.35 5.79 13.52
N ALA A 464 -4.83 6.36 12.44
CA ALA A 464 -4.40 7.77 12.42
C ALA A 464 -5.60 8.71 12.31
N ALA A 465 -6.48 8.43 11.35
CA ALA A 465 -7.62 9.25 10.98
C ALA A 465 -8.71 8.38 10.33
N TYR A 466 -9.91 8.94 10.22
CA TYR A 466 -10.95 8.45 9.32
C TYR A 466 -11.01 9.35 8.10
N ASP A 467 -10.91 8.76 6.91
CA ASP A 467 -11.05 9.50 5.66
C ASP A 467 -12.47 9.39 5.15
N ALA A 468 -13.20 10.50 5.32
CA ALA A 468 -14.64 10.50 5.44
C ALA A 468 -15.34 10.00 4.17
N ILE A 469 -14.84 10.37 3.00
CA ILE A 469 -15.35 9.89 1.72
C ILE A 469 -14.35 10.20 0.60
N ASN A 470 -14.13 9.23 -0.28
CA ASN A 470 -13.21 9.32 -1.41
C ASN A 470 -13.84 10.06 -2.60
N GLU A 471 -13.13 11.06 -3.13
CA GLU A 471 -13.39 11.74 -4.40
C GLU A 471 -14.86 12.08 -4.69
N PRO A 472 -15.59 12.73 -3.78
CA PRO A 472 -16.92 13.24 -4.13
C PRO A 472 -16.78 14.37 -5.16
N THR A 473 -17.75 14.50 -6.07
CA THR A 473 -17.78 15.50 -7.16
C THR A 473 -17.99 16.95 -6.70
N GLY A 474 -17.83 17.22 -5.41
CA GLY A 474 -18.06 18.49 -4.76
C GLY A 474 -19.00 18.34 -3.57
N SER A 475 -19.54 19.46 -3.12
CA SER A 475 -20.47 19.48 -1.99
C SER A 475 -21.22 20.81 -1.96
N ALA A 476 -22.51 20.78 -2.28
CA ALA A 476 -23.35 21.98 -2.27
C ALA A 476 -23.42 22.57 -0.84
N GLY A 477 -22.70 23.68 -0.62
CA GLY A 477 -22.61 24.34 0.69
C GLY A 477 -21.92 23.48 1.77
N ASP A 478 -20.98 22.62 1.37
CA ASP A 478 -20.25 21.68 2.24
C ASP A 478 -21.15 20.71 3.02
N LYS A 479 -22.38 20.45 2.54
CA LYS A 479 -23.36 19.59 3.24
C LYS A 479 -22.84 18.16 3.42
N LEU A 480 -22.13 17.63 2.43
CA LEU A 480 -21.49 16.32 2.51
C LEU A 480 -20.53 16.21 3.69
N GLN A 481 -19.56 17.12 3.76
CA GLN A 481 -18.55 17.12 4.80
C GLN A 481 -19.18 17.42 6.17
N GLN A 482 -20.19 18.29 6.25
CA GLN A 482 -20.93 18.55 7.48
C GLN A 482 -21.66 17.31 8.01
N ASP A 483 -22.40 16.60 7.16
CA ASP A 483 -23.17 15.43 7.59
C ASP A 483 -22.25 14.29 8.06
N LEU A 484 -21.17 14.01 7.31
CA LEU A 484 -20.20 12.97 7.69
C LEU A 484 -19.39 13.37 8.93
N TYR A 485 -18.98 14.64 9.05
CA TYR A 485 -18.35 15.15 10.28
C TYR A 485 -19.25 14.94 11.49
N ASN A 486 -20.51 15.34 11.38
CA ASN A 486 -21.49 15.24 12.46
C ASN A 486 -21.78 13.78 12.82
N ALA A 487 -21.89 12.90 11.83
CA ALA A 487 -22.09 11.47 12.04
C ALA A 487 -20.92 10.85 12.83
N ILE A 488 -19.68 11.07 12.40
CA ILE A 488 -18.49 10.57 13.10
C ILE A 488 -18.41 11.17 14.51
N ARG A 489 -18.57 12.49 14.64
CA ARG A 489 -18.45 13.21 15.93
C ARG A 489 -19.55 12.87 16.93
N SER A 490 -20.70 12.38 16.47
CA SER A 490 -21.73 11.85 17.37
C SER A 490 -21.28 10.61 18.15
N VAL A 491 -20.19 9.97 17.70
CA VAL A 491 -19.62 8.75 18.29
C VAL A 491 -18.19 8.95 18.78
N ASP A 492 -17.28 9.45 17.92
CA ASP A 492 -15.88 9.69 18.24
C ASP A 492 -15.55 11.19 18.20
N ALA A 493 -15.48 11.78 19.40
CA ALA A 493 -15.22 13.20 19.58
C ALA A 493 -13.78 13.63 19.25
N ASN A 494 -12.83 12.70 19.18
CA ASN A 494 -11.40 13.04 19.18
C ASN A 494 -10.64 12.58 17.93
N ARG A 495 -11.10 11.56 17.20
CA ARG A 495 -10.41 11.07 16.00
C ARG A 495 -10.18 12.18 14.97
N ILE A 496 -9.01 12.19 14.33
CA ILE A 496 -8.79 13.04 13.15
C ILE A 496 -9.74 12.62 12.02
N ILE A 497 -10.46 13.58 11.42
CA ILE A 497 -11.26 13.32 10.22
C ILE A 497 -10.55 13.98 9.03
N ILE A 498 -10.22 13.18 8.03
CA ILE A 498 -9.73 13.67 6.75
C ILE A 498 -10.94 14.04 5.89
N MET A 499 -10.89 15.23 5.29
CA MET A 499 -11.91 15.76 4.40
C MET A 499 -11.32 16.01 3.02
N GLU A 500 -11.90 15.35 2.02
CA GLU A 500 -11.65 15.59 0.60
C GLU A 500 -12.67 16.61 0.04
N SER A 501 -12.35 17.18 -1.13
CA SER A 501 -13.21 18.12 -1.88
C SER A 501 -13.82 19.25 -1.05
N ILE A 502 -13.01 19.89 -0.21
CA ILE A 502 -13.39 21.05 0.61
C ILE A 502 -12.31 22.13 0.59
N SER A 503 -12.73 23.39 0.59
CA SER A 503 -11.82 24.55 0.66
C SER A 503 -12.21 25.56 1.73
N THR A 504 -13.38 25.42 2.35
CA THR A 504 -13.86 26.31 3.41
C THR A 504 -12.99 26.23 4.66
N ASP A 505 -12.71 27.36 5.31
CA ASP A 505 -12.03 27.40 6.61
C ASP A 505 -12.84 26.61 7.65
N PRO A 506 -12.28 25.57 8.30
CA PRO A 506 -13.02 24.72 9.24
C PRO A 506 -13.55 25.46 10.46
N SER A 507 -12.99 26.64 10.79
CA SER A 507 -13.52 27.50 11.85
C SER A 507 -14.92 28.05 11.53
N THR A 508 -15.30 28.11 10.25
CA THR A 508 -16.66 28.44 9.79
C THR A 508 -17.71 27.51 10.41
N TYR A 509 -17.36 26.24 10.57
CA TYR A 509 -18.22 25.21 11.14
C TYR A 509 -17.86 24.86 12.60
N GLY A 510 -16.83 25.50 13.16
CA GLY A 510 -16.30 25.18 14.48
C GLY A 510 -15.68 23.78 14.56
N TRP A 511 -15.16 23.27 13.45
CA TRP A 511 -14.56 21.94 13.41
C TRP A 511 -13.19 21.89 14.09
N THR A 512 -12.90 20.73 14.67
CA THR A 512 -11.63 20.42 15.32
C THR A 512 -11.16 19.04 14.89
N GLN A 513 -9.86 18.79 14.97
CA GLN A 513 -9.27 17.49 14.62
C GLN A 513 -9.60 17.12 13.17
N VAL A 514 -9.37 18.05 12.24
CA VAL A 514 -9.58 17.86 10.80
C VAL A 514 -8.27 18.03 10.04
N VAL A 515 -8.14 17.26 8.97
CA VAL A 515 -7.06 17.33 7.97
C VAL A 515 -7.72 17.46 6.61
N TYR A 516 -7.22 18.34 5.75
CA TYR A 516 -7.71 18.42 4.37
C TYR A 516 -6.84 17.57 3.46
N SER A 517 -7.51 16.88 2.54
CA SER A 517 -6.88 15.97 1.59
C SER A 517 -7.19 16.35 0.16
N MET A 518 -6.17 16.21 -0.70
CA MET A 518 -6.28 16.30 -2.15
C MET A 518 -5.67 15.04 -2.78
N HIS A 519 -6.08 14.75 -4.00
CA HIS A 519 -5.44 13.75 -4.87
C HIS A 519 -4.73 14.46 -6.02
N GLU A 520 -3.52 14.03 -6.36
CA GLU A 520 -2.68 14.67 -7.38
C GLU A 520 -2.31 13.68 -8.49
N TYR A 521 -3.03 13.77 -9.61
CA TYR A 521 -2.83 12.93 -10.81
C TYR A 521 -2.52 13.76 -12.07
N LEU A 522 -2.39 15.09 -11.97
CA LEU A 522 -2.04 15.96 -13.10
C LEU A 522 -0.56 15.85 -13.51
N MET A 523 0.26 15.27 -12.63
CA MET A 523 1.71 15.12 -12.80
C MET A 523 2.12 13.76 -13.41
N MET A 524 1.22 13.11 -14.13
CA MET A 524 1.43 11.77 -14.71
C MET A 524 1.89 11.77 -16.18
N THR A 525 2.00 12.93 -16.81
CA THR A 525 2.37 13.01 -18.22
C THR A 525 3.87 12.81 -18.43
N ASP A 526 4.29 12.51 -19.66
CA ASP A 526 5.72 12.42 -20.00
C ASP A 526 6.43 13.80 -20.01
N ASP A 527 5.68 14.91 -19.88
CA ASP A 527 6.24 16.26 -19.84
C ASP A 527 6.54 16.68 -18.40
N VAL A 528 7.77 16.41 -17.97
CA VAL A 528 8.27 16.79 -16.64
C VAL A 528 8.11 18.29 -16.37
N GLY A 529 8.27 19.15 -17.37
CA GLY A 529 8.12 20.60 -17.22
C GLY A 529 6.68 21.01 -16.95
N ALA A 530 5.73 20.41 -17.68
CA ALA A 530 4.30 20.60 -17.45
C ALA A 530 3.88 20.06 -16.08
N ASN A 531 4.37 18.88 -15.69
CA ASN A 531 4.09 18.29 -14.38
C ASN A 531 4.61 19.19 -13.24
N GLN A 532 5.84 19.72 -13.37
CA GLN A 532 6.39 20.66 -12.38
C GLN A 532 5.58 21.97 -12.32
N ALA A 533 5.03 22.44 -13.44
CA ALA A 533 4.16 23.60 -13.46
C ALA A 533 2.80 23.32 -12.77
N ALA A 534 2.26 22.11 -12.92
CA ALA A 534 1.01 21.68 -12.28
C ALA A 534 1.09 21.72 -10.74
N TRP A 535 2.27 21.46 -10.15
CA TRP A 535 2.50 21.56 -8.70
C TRP A 535 2.08 22.91 -8.09
N SER A 536 2.09 24.00 -8.87
CA SER A 536 1.68 25.32 -8.38
C SER A 536 0.24 25.36 -7.86
N GLY A 537 -0.66 24.53 -8.41
CA GLY A 537 -2.03 24.37 -7.92
C GLY A 537 -2.05 23.75 -6.51
N ALA A 538 -1.44 22.57 -6.37
CA ALA A 538 -1.31 21.88 -5.09
C ALA A 538 -0.63 22.74 -4.02
N GLN A 539 0.43 23.49 -4.38
CA GLN A 539 1.09 24.42 -3.47
C GLN A 539 0.16 25.55 -3.02
N GLY A 540 -0.69 26.08 -3.91
CA GLY A 540 -1.67 27.11 -3.57
C GLY A 540 -2.70 26.63 -2.55
N ASP A 541 -3.16 25.38 -2.70
CA ASP A 541 -4.08 24.76 -1.73
C ASP A 541 -3.38 24.49 -0.39
N ILE A 542 -2.13 23.97 -0.42
CA ILE A 542 -1.29 23.80 0.78
C ILE A 542 -1.13 25.14 1.53
N ASP A 543 -0.80 26.22 0.82
CA ASP A 543 -0.62 27.55 1.42
C ASP A 543 -1.92 28.08 2.02
N THR A 544 -3.05 27.87 1.33
CA THR A 544 -4.38 28.24 1.82
C THR A 544 -4.73 27.50 3.10
N TRP A 545 -4.52 26.19 3.15
CA TRP A 545 -4.83 25.35 4.32
C TRP A 545 -3.87 25.59 5.48
N ASN A 546 -2.61 25.89 5.21
CA ASN A 546 -1.68 26.41 6.21
C ASN A 546 -2.18 27.73 6.82
N GLY A 547 -2.81 28.60 6.01
CA GLY A 547 -3.49 29.81 6.47
C GLY A 547 -4.61 29.52 7.47
N TYR A 548 -5.35 28.43 7.28
CA TYR A 548 -6.38 27.94 8.21
C TYR A 548 -5.83 27.20 9.43
N GLN A 549 -4.51 27.03 9.53
CA GLN A 549 -3.85 26.30 10.61
C GLN A 549 -4.31 24.83 10.69
N ILE A 550 -4.47 24.18 9.54
CA ILE A 550 -4.78 22.75 9.45
C ILE A 550 -3.68 21.98 8.73
N PRO A 551 -3.46 20.69 9.04
CA PRO A 551 -2.50 19.87 8.31
C PRO A 551 -3.05 19.48 6.94
N THR A 552 -2.14 19.37 5.97
CA THR A 552 -2.43 18.85 4.62
C THR A 552 -2.02 17.39 4.50
N TYR A 553 -2.84 16.62 3.80
CA TYR A 553 -2.57 15.25 3.38
C TYR A 553 -2.73 15.14 1.86
N ILE A 554 -1.84 14.45 1.16
CA ILE A 554 -2.10 13.99 -0.21
C ILE A 554 -2.46 12.51 -0.13
N GLY A 555 -3.76 12.22 -0.26
CA GLY A 555 -4.33 10.89 -0.03
C GLY A 555 -4.01 9.88 -1.13
N GLU A 556 -3.87 10.39 -2.34
CA GLU A 556 -3.49 9.64 -3.53
C GLU A 556 -2.69 10.53 -4.46
N PHE A 557 -1.73 9.93 -5.14
CA PHE A 557 -1.03 10.54 -6.25
C PHE A 557 -0.33 9.44 -7.03
N MET A 558 0.00 9.76 -8.28
CA MET A 558 0.92 8.97 -9.06
C MET A 558 1.80 9.90 -9.90
N ALA A 559 3.08 9.56 -9.99
CA ALA A 559 4.04 10.18 -10.88
C ALA A 559 5.06 9.13 -11.32
N HIS A 560 5.71 9.39 -12.45
CA HIS A 560 6.71 8.52 -13.03
C HIS A 560 8.04 9.25 -13.27
N GLU A 561 9.09 8.45 -13.46
CA GLU A 561 10.42 8.92 -13.86
C GLU A 561 10.90 10.10 -13.00
N ASP A 562 11.40 11.18 -13.61
CA ASP A 562 11.92 12.37 -12.94
C ASP A 562 10.85 13.19 -12.18
N THR A 563 9.56 12.98 -12.49
CA THR A 563 8.47 13.70 -11.82
C THR A 563 8.23 13.16 -10.41
N LEU A 564 8.38 11.86 -10.21
CA LEU A 564 8.16 11.21 -8.91
C LEU A 564 9.10 11.74 -7.79
N PRO A 565 10.44 11.76 -7.96
CA PRO A 565 11.33 12.30 -6.95
C PRO A 565 11.10 13.81 -6.73
N TYR A 566 10.78 14.58 -7.79
CA TYR A 566 10.43 15.99 -7.65
C TYR A 566 9.20 16.18 -6.75
N MET A 567 8.10 15.46 -7.00
CA MET A 567 6.87 15.55 -6.22
C MET A 567 7.12 15.16 -4.76
N LEU A 568 7.84 14.07 -4.52
CA LEU A 568 8.18 13.59 -3.18
C LEU A 568 9.06 14.60 -2.42
N ASP A 569 9.98 15.27 -3.10
CA ASP A 569 10.77 16.35 -2.52
C ASP A 569 9.90 17.56 -2.15
N GLN A 570 8.95 17.96 -3.00
CA GLN A 570 8.02 19.05 -2.66
C GLN A 570 7.19 18.71 -1.41
N LEU A 571 6.64 17.49 -1.38
CA LEU A 571 5.86 16.98 -0.24
C LEU A 571 6.69 16.94 1.05
N ASN A 572 7.93 16.44 0.97
CA ASN A 572 8.81 16.32 2.11
C ASN A 572 9.32 17.66 2.63
N ASN A 573 9.69 18.58 1.74
CA ASN A 573 10.14 19.92 2.09
C ASN A 573 9.02 20.74 2.75
N ASN A 574 7.79 20.60 2.26
CA ASN A 574 6.60 21.21 2.87
C ASN A 574 6.07 20.43 4.10
N ARG A 575 6.68 19.29 4.44
CA ARG A 575 6.25 18.40 5.54
C ARG A 575 4.79 17.92 5.41
N VAL A 576 4.27 17.87 4.20
CA VAL A 576 2.91 17.37 3.89
C VAL A 576 2.89 15.87 4.09
N SER A 577 1.87 15.36 4.78
CA SER A 577 1.66 13.91 4.94
C SER A 577 1.14 13.30 3.63
N TRP A 578 1.47 12.06 3.30
CA TRP A 578 1.05 11.49 2.02
C TRP A 578 0.93 9.95 2.00
N SER A 579 0.08 9.45 1.09
CA SER A 579 0.06 8.06 0.62
C SER A 579 -0.07 8.01 -0.90
N PHE A 580 0.79 7.25 -1.58
CA PHE A 580 0.69 7.11 -3.04
C PHE A 580 -0.29 5.99 -3.43
N TRP A 581 -0.76 6.02 -4.68
CA TRP A 581 -1.55 4.94 -5.28
C TRP A 581 -0.68 4.14 -6.25
N SER A 582 -0.44 2.83 -6.08
CA SER A 582 -0.90 1.94 -4.98
C SER A 582 0.13 0.86 -4.60
N TYR A 583 -0.11 0.11 -3.52
CA TYR A 583 0.81 -0.94 -3.04
C TYR A 583 0.93 -2.10 -4.04
N LYS A 584 -0.20 -2.63 -4.48
CA LYS A 584 -0.31 -3.76 -5.39
C LYS A 584 -1.22 -3.48 -6.57
N SER A 585 -0.98 -4.20 -7.68
CA SER A 585 -1.90 -4.28 -8.82
C SER A 585 -1.69 -5.60 -9.58
N VAL A 586 -2.56 -5.87 -10.55
CA VAL A 586 -2.42 -6.95 -11.53
C VAL A 586 -2.09 -6.34 -12.89
N ASN A 587 -0.89 -6.60 -13.41
CA ASN A 587 -0.46 -6.17 -14.75
C ASN A 587 -0.55 -4.65 -15.04
N MET A 588 -0.37 -3.78 -14.03
CA MET A 588 -0.44 -2.32 -14.22
C MET A 588 0.91 -1.59 -14.22
N GLY A 589 2.04 -2.30 -14.35
CA GLY A 589 3.34 -1.65 -14.53
C GLY A 589 3.65 -0.59 -13.45
N GLY A 590 3.89 0.66 -13.87
CA GLY A 590 4.26 1.77 -12.98
C GLY A 590 3.19 2.23 -11.97
N TRP A 591 1.96 1.70 -12.04
CA TRP A 591 0.87 2.08 -11.13
C TRP A 591 1.00 1.52 -9.71
N SER A 592 1.89 0.55 -9.48
CA SER A 592 2.07 -0.03 -8.15
C SER A 592 3.50 -0.48 -7.89
N VAL A 593 3.82 -0.67 -6.61
CA VAL A 593 5.13 -1.18 -6.20
C VAL A 593 5.26 -2.68 -6.42
N TYR A 594 4.19 -3.45 -6.18
CA TYR A 594 4.18 -4.90 -6.36
C TYR A 594 3.12 -5.30 -7.40
N ILE A 595 3.54 -6.00 -8.45
CA ILE A 595 2.70 -6.27 -9.62
C ILE A 595 2.54 -7.77 -9.76
N PHE A 596 1.32 -8.28 -9.57
CA PHE A 596 1.00 -9.65 -9.92
C PHE A 596 1.08 -9.85 -11.43
N PRO A 597 1.50 -11.04 -11.90
CA PRO A 597 1.46 -11.38 -13.31
C PRO A 597 0.04 -11.26 -13.86
N ALA A 598 -0.08 -11.01 -15.17
CA ALA A 598 -1.37 -10.94 -15.83
C ALA A 598 -2.12 -12.28 -15.72
N ASN A 599 -3.11 -12.33 -14.83
CA ASN A 599 -4.06 -13.44 -14.72
C ASN A 599 -5.49 -12.88 -14.83
N PRO A 600 -5.89 -12.39 -16.02
CA PRO A 600 -7.15 -11.73 -16.18
C PRO A 600 -8.31 -12.71 -15.97
N VAL A 601 -9.28 -12.31 -15.16
CA VAL A 601 -10.52 -13.05 -14.93
C VAL A 601 -11.67 -12.34 -15.63
N ASP A 602 -12.41 -13.04 -16.48
CA ASP A 602 -13.66 -12.54 -17.04
C ASP A 602 -14.82 -12.91 -16.12
N VAL A 603 -15.17 -11.99 -15.21
CA VAL A 603 -16.25 -12.22 -14.24
C VAL A 603 -17.63 -12.30 -14.90
N SER A 604 -17.77 -11.91 -16.17
CA SER A 604 -19.01 -12.08 -16.93
C SER A 604 -19.17 -13.50 -17.48
N ASN A 605 -18.07 -14.16 -17.85
CA ASN A 605 -18.11 -15.41 -18.62
C ASN A 605 -17.46 -16.62 -17.93
N ASP A 606 -16.38 -16.44 -17.20
CA ASP A 606 -15.64 -17.55 -16.56
C ASP A 606 -16.53 -18.28 -15.56
N ASP A 607 -16.39 -19.61 -15.48
CA ASP A 607 -17.12 -20.38 -14.48
C ASP A 607 -16.55 -20.16 -13.07
N TYR A 608 -17.36 -20.44 -12.05
CA TYR A 608 -17.00 -20.25 -10.65
C TYR A 608 -15.65 -20.87 -10.27
N ASN A 609 -15.36 -22.10 -10.72
CA ASN A 609 -14.14 -22.79 -10.34
C ASN A 609 -12.90 -22.18 -11.02
N SER A 610 -13.06 -21.69 -12.25
CA SER A 610 -12.01 -20.98 -12.97
C SER A 610 -11.64 -19.67 -12.24
N ILE A 611 -12.64 -18.88 -11.83
CA ILE A 611 -12.44 -17.66 -11.02
C ILE A 611 -11.78 -18.01 -9.68
N MET A 612 -12.34 -18.98 -8.96
CA MET A 612 -11.82 -19.43 -7.66
C MET A 612 -10.36 -19.86 -7.76
N ASN A 613 -10.02 -20.64 -8.79
CA ASN A 613 -8.66 -21.11 -9.00
C ASN A 613 -7.68 -19.95 -9.32
N ALA A 614 -8.11 -18.99 -10.14
CA ALA A 614 -7.32 -17.81 -10.46
C ALA A 614 -7.05 -16.96 -9.22
N TRP A 615 -8.08 -16.66 -8.42
CA TRP A 615 -7.96 -15.84 -7.21
C TRP A 615 -7.31 -16.58 -6.03
N SER A 616 -7.29 -17.92 -6.05
CA SER A 616 -6.48 -18.72 -5.12
C SER A 616 -4.99 -18.69 -5.47
N ASN A 617 -4.64 -18.36 -6.72
CA ASN A 617 -3.28 -18.50 -7.25
C ASN A 617 -2.88 -17.28 -8.09
N PHE A 618 -2.75 -16.11 -7.45
CA PHE A 618 -2.25 -14.89 -8.11
C PHE A 618 -0.83 -15.02 -8.66
N GLY A 619 -0.07 -16.01 -8.19
CA GLY A 619 1.37 -16.09 -8.41
C GLY A 619 2.15 -15.15 -7.48
N THR A 620 3.45 -15.02 -7.74
CA THR A 620 4.33 -14.14 -6.97
C THR A 620 4.34 -12.76 -7.62
N PRO A 621 4.05 -11.67 -6.87
CA PRO A 621 4.13 -10.34 -7.42
C PRO A 621 5.59 -9.92 -7.61
N THR A 622 5.88 -9.30 -8.75
CA THR A 622 7.19 -8.69 -9.04
C THR A 622 7.25 -7.30 -8.44
N GLN A 623 8.37 -6.94 -7.80
CA GLN A 623 8.60 -5.59 -7.31
C GLN A 623 9.09 -4.68 -8.43
N ASN A 624 8.51 -3.49 -8.56
CA ASN A 624 9.03 -2.41 -9.39
C ASN A 624 10.16 -1.68 -8.64
N SER A 625 11.42 -2.08 -8.91
CA SER A 625 12.60 -1.62 -8.18
C SER A 625 12.80 -0.09 -8.20
N ASP A 626 12.52 0.57 -9.34
CA ASP A 626 12.77 2.01 -9.50
C ASP A 626 11.80 2.83 -8.65
N ILE A 627 10.52 2.47 -8.72
CA ILE A 627 9.46 3.12 -7.91
C ILE A 627 9.65 2.76 -6.44
N TYR A 628 9.97 1.50 -6.12
CA TYR A 628 10.24 1.04 -4.75
C TYR A 628 11.34 1.87 -4.10
N GLN A 629 12.49 2.00 -4.75
CA GLN A 629 13.65 2.69 -4.17
C GLN A 629 13.39 4.19 -4.03
N THR A 630 12.69 4.80 -4.97
CA THR A 630 12.31 6.22 -4.91
C THR A 630 11.44 6.51 -3.68
N TYR A 631 10.44 5.66 -3.42
CA TYR A 631 9.63 5.80 -2.21
C TYR A 631 10.39 5.49 -0.92
N VAL A 632 11.25 4.47 -0.90
CA VAL A 632 12.10 4.15 0.26
C VAL A 632 12.97 5.34 0.65
N ASN A 633 13.58 5.99 -0.35
CA ASN A 633 14.39 7.19 -0.16
C ASN A 633 13.55 8.33 0.43
N ALA A 634 12.37 8.61 -0.16
CA ALA A 634 11.49 9.67 0.29
C ALA A 634 10.89 9.43 1.68
N ALA A 635 10.68 8.17 2.09
CA ALA A 635 10.21 7.81 3.42
C ALA A 635 11.33 7.78 4.50
N GLY A 636 12.59 7.97 4.07
CA GLY A 636 13.77 8.00 4.93
C GLY A 636 14.33 6.62 5.33
N GLY A 637 13.96 5.57 4.58
CA GLY A 637 14.50 4.21 4.67
C GLY A 637 14.61 3.57 6.08
N ASN A 638 15.54 2.62 6.22
CA ASN A 638 15.83 1.89 7.48
C ASN A 638 16.30 2.78 8.65
N ALA A 639 16.81 3.98 8.38
CA ALA A 639 17.28 4.91 9.41
C ALA A 639 16.15 5.40 10.33
N ASN A 640 14.90 5.37 9.84
CA ASN A 640 13.72 5.70 10.63
C ASN A 640 13.08 4.48 11.32
N LEU A 641 13.37 3.22 10.92
CA LEU A 641 12.76 2.03 11.54
C LEU A 641 13.21 1.81 12.98
N LYS A 642 14.52 1.87 13.26
CA LYS A 642 15.04 1.75 14.63
C LYS A 642 14.51 2.85 15.57
N LYS A 643 14.35 4.09 15.07
CA LYS A 643 13.75 5.20 15.83
C LYS A 643 12.23 5.07 15.98
N ARG A 644 11.55 4.30 15.12
CA ARG A 644 10.08 4.11 15.12
C ARG A 644 9.65 3.02 16.09
N GLU A 645 10.30 1.86 16.06
CA GLU A 645 10.05 0.76 17.01
C GLU A 645 10.20 1.24 18.46
N GLU A 646 11.26 2.01 18.74
CA GLU A 646 11.50 2.58 20.07
C GLU A 646 10.44 3.59 20.51
N ARG A 647 9.79 4.32 19.59
CA ARG A 647 8.76 5.32 19.90
C ARG A 647 7.38 4.70 20.06
N PHE A 648 6.99 3.78 19.19
CA PHE A 648 5.69 3.10 19.24
C PHE A 648 5.55 2.22 20.48
N VAL A 649 6.62 1.53 20.89
CA VAL A 649 6.67 0.77 22.14
C VAL A 649 6.54 1.69 23.37
N LYS A 650 7.19 2.86 23.36
CA LYS A 650 7.10 3.81 24.49
C LYS A 650 5.72 4.45 24.63
N VAL A 651 5.02 4.73 23.51
CA VAL A 651 3.66 5.30 23.53
C VAL A 651 2.62 4.26 23.97
N SER A 652 2.68 3.05 23.42
CA SER A 652 1.77 1.95 23.80
C SER A 652 1.95 1.51 25.26
N GLN A 653 3.19 1.45 25.76
CA GLN A 653 3.47 1.16 27.17
C GLN A 653 2.99 2.28 28.12
N ARG A 654 3.07 3.55 27.72
CA ARG A 654 2.53 4.68 28.51
C ARG A 654 1.00 4.64 28.58
N ALA A 655 0.32 4.36 27.46
CA ALA A 655 -1.14 4.19 27.44
C ALA A 655 -1.58 3.00 28.32
N GLY A 656 -0.86 1.88 28.28
CA GLY A 656 -1.09 0.74 29.16
C GLY A 656 -0.85 1.04 30.65
N ALA A 657 0.18 1.81 30.98
CA ALA A 657 0.50 2.21 32.36
C ALA A 657 -0.50 3.23 32.95
N GLU A 658 -1.04 4.13 32.12
CA GLU A 658 -2.09 5.07 32.54
C GLU A 658 -3.44 4.37 32.74
N SER A 659 -3.77 3.39 31.90
CA SER A 659 -4.92 2.49 32.08
C SER A 659 -4.82 1.69 33.40
N ALA A 660 -3.66 1.10 33.69
CA ALA A 660 -3.41 0.36 34.94
C ALA A 660 -3.47 1.26 36.19
N ARG A 661 -3.01 2.50 36.10
CA ARG A 661 -3.12 3.49 37.20
C ARG A 661 -4.57 3.91 37.45
N ARG A 662 -5.43 3.99 36.41
CA ARG A 662 -6.87 4.26 36.59
C ARG A 662 -7.61 3.09 37.23
N SER A 663 -7.24 1.84 36.91
CA SER A 663 -7.83 0.66 37.57
C SER A 663 -7.40 0.50 39.04
N TRP A 664 -6.16 0.88 39.37
CA TRP A 664 -5.67 0.89 40.76
C TRP A 664 -6.16 2.10 41.59
N GLY A 665 -6.51 3.21 40.94
CA GLY A 665 -7.06 4.41 41.58
C GLY A 665 -8.51 4.23 42.06
N SER A 666 -9.31 3.40 41.38
CA SER A 666 -10.70 3.13 41.76
C SER A 666 -10.83 2.19 42.97
N HIS A 667 -9.82 1.35 43.25
CA HIS A 667 -9.81 0.46 44.42
C HIS A 667 -9.33 1.10 45.74
N ARG A 668 -8.84 2.34 45.73
CA ARG A 668 -8.41 3.04 46.97
C ARG A 668 -9.41 4.05 47.54
N ARG A 669 -10.58 4.24 46.90
CA ARG A 669 -11.64 5.15 47.40
C ARG A 669 -12.88 4.46 47.98
N ALA A 670 -12.82 3.15 48.21
CA ALA A 670 -13.84 2.41 48.96
C ALA A 670 -13.21 1.77 50.21
N GLY A 671 -12.91 2.58 51.23
CA GLY A 671 -12.28 2.02 52.43
C GLY A 671 -11.84 3.03 53.47
N ARG A 672 -12.68 4.00 53.84
CA ARG A 672 -12.49 4.73 55.11
C ARG A 672 -13.79 5.34 55.61
N PHE A 673 -14.60 4.52 56.27
CA PHE A 673 -15.61 5.00 57.21
C PHE A 673 -15.53 4.19 58.52
N SER A 674 -15.52 4.95 59.61
CA SER A 674 -15.91 4.55 60.98
C SER A 674 -14.98 3.60 61.77
N SER A 675 -14.23 4.16 62.73
CA SER A 675 -14.65 4.14 64.15
C SER A 675 -13.49 4.57 65.06
N HIS A 676 -13.63 5.71 65.74
CA HIS A 676 -12.90 6.01 66.98
C HIS A 676 -13.89 6.65 67.95
N GLY A 677 -14.39 5.83 68.87
CA GLY A 677 -15.14 6.28 70.02
C GLY A 677 -14.22 6.98 71.01
N ARG A 678 -14.64 8.18 71.43
CA ARG A 678 -14.10 8.88 72.60
C ARG A 678 -14.73 8.29 73.86
N SER A 679 -13.91 7.93 74.84
CA SER A 679 -14.31 8.01 76.24
C SER A 679 -13.17 8.64 77.07
N LYS A 680 -13.56 9.71 77.77
CA LYS A 680 -12.86 10.51 78.78
C LYS A 680 -11.89 11.58 78.26
#